data_AF-A0A1X7VXV6-F1
#
_entry.id   AF-A0A1X7VXV6-F1
#
_cell.length_a   1.000
_cell.length_b   1.000
_cell.length_c   1.000
_cell.angle_alpha   90.00
_cell.angle_beta   90.00
_cell.angle_gamma   90.00
#
_symmetry.space_group_name_H-M   'P 1'
#
loop_
_entity.id
_entity.type
_entity.pdbx_description
1 polymer ?
#
loop_
_entity_poly.entity_id
_entity_poly.type
_entity_poly.pdbx_seq_one_letter_code
_entity_poly.pdbx_strand_id
1 'polypeptide(L)'
;MSLLLLVVLLFFSSSSSVSSHQHYVSDDCSSVTHNPCHPLSVYAEDMSQYNGTIFYFIGTNVINFTVTMDSVQNVTFHGLDQSPTIHCINNVFIAINTSNHVSFSNISFHCRIYFRYSNDITIAGSIFKNLSHRYMHVSLLNVFDSKITSSVFDEVYLNFEYDPPPVCYSELHHYSLTLTNVTVTNDYLVFGMDHGTSYNISVILDNVNIISTTDYGIYYYFTESLFFLYITNSSVSYSNDGFGFEFDMYSQRSKYCNTKGVESRSNIVIEDSQIYNNDIGLYFGILREYFQLSNYHIAITVKSCSVRDSDAFGLSVNGRLSTSAHISLIDTELVGNRRNEIAGCFSIVLSNITVTNSLSTGLAIMSSVVIVENRLEFKNNTGVVGGGMAINGSSVIALAPSANLEFIGNHASYKGGGIYLDEKTGSAFARVSPIPLTLKDNTAGVAGNDMYGRIYIDFHKIFNSTNPSSSSDATDLAFCDPDSNETTPIQYDGQMLKYNVALFGLSTDSNSYSLSDGRITIEINGTIVVDKYINNCSLIEYTPKYTNYGEHNVALSVTTNTFYNIELQLDISFTLNECPIGFSVNSLGICDCSVSRENVRCDINSLKITHNGLLWIGTYHTSTPFNANATNPNACIINEDCLLYCSPNPVTFQLNDTDAQCVDDRGQIMCGSCRDGYSLLMGSNKCEQCHNSYKMIAWIALFAVMGVLLVVLLIALNLTVSVGTLNGLLFYANIVKLYEPVLSRKGALPVLSQVISWINLDFGFEICFYNGMDSYAKQWLQFAFPLYLWIIIIIIIQLCRRYGKISRLMGSHTVPVLSTLTFLSYTKLFRTIVIVLHKREVTLHCANESVRSVSLWYEDPNVEYAKGKHTGLFGFALLVSVLFVIPYTLFLLCHPVFEKYFSQFKLFRSWSHFKPIIDAYSGPMKDEYRFWPGLLLVTRIPLLLIVTLLQNESCVLLLAVTAVILSLSFIFGGVYRKKLNNIIEFWFLLNLCIMASLSVVFTDDSKILHMKCYDALIKKLFKNQDEDDELLLDINESHLTVDQQRRAIVPSSTEVRLSNSRESVVDLF
;
A
#
# COMPACT_ATOMS: atom_id res chain seq x y z
N MET A 1 -20.26 -79.82 -63.42
CA MET A 1 -21.68 -79.96 -63.02
C MET A 1 -22.21 -78.85 -62.09
N SER A 2 -21.37 -77.94 -61.56
CA SER A 2 -21.83 -76.79 -60.74
C SER A 2 -22.09 -75.51 -61.55
N LEU A 3 -21.54 -75.38 -62.76
CA LEU A 3 -21.74 -74.20 -63.62
C LEU A 3 -23.12 -74.16 -64.29
N LEU A 4 -23.74 -75.32 -64.58
CA LEU A 4 -25.05 -75.36 -65.23
C LEU A 4 -26.19 -74.97 -64.28
N LEU A 5 -26.05 -75.23 -62.97
CA LEU A 5 -27.06 -74.89 -61.97
C LEU A 5 -27.09 -73.37 -61.67
N LEU A 6 -25.93 -72.71 -61.76
CA LEU A 6 -25.82 -71.25 -61.57
C LEU A 6 -26.42 -70.49 -62.77
N VAL A 7 -26.23 -71.00 -63.99
CA VAL A 7 -26.82 -70.42 -65.21
C VAL A 7 -28.34 -70.63 -65.24
N VAL A 8 -28.84 -71.77 -64.76
CA VAL A 8 -30.28 -72.01 -64.67
C VAL A 8 -30.94 -71.15 -63.58
N LEU A 9 -30.29 -70.93 -62.43
CA LEU A 9 -30.81 -70.02 -61.39
C LEU A 9 -30.78 -68.54 -61.84
N LEU A 10 -29.79 -68.13 -62.62
CA LEU A 10 -29.77 -66.80 -63.25
C LEU A 10 -30.83 -66.63 -64.35
N PHE A 11 -31.27 -67.72 -65.00
CA PHE A 11 -32.36 -67.71 -65.97
C PHE A 11 -33.76 -67.75 -65.33
N PHE A 12 -33.91 -68.15 -64.06
CA PHE A 12 -35.20 -68.24 -63.36
C PHE A 12 -35.50 -67.09 -62.40
N SER A 13 -34.57 -66.15 -62.17
CA SER A 13 -34.84 -64.91 -61.44
C SER A 13 -35.24 -63.73 -62.36
N SER A 14 -35.40 -63.95 -63.66
CA SER A 14 -35.78 -62.92 -64.63
C SER A 14 -37.30 -62.83 -64.88
N SER A 15 -38.14 -63.24 -63.94
CA SER A 15 -39.60 -63.12 -64.08
C SER A 15 -40.28 -62.56 -62.83
N SER A 16 -39.91 -61.34 -62.49
CA SER A 16 -40.80 -60.33 -61.93
C SER A 16 -40.26 -58.94 -62.27
N SER A 17 -40.16 -58.64 -63.57
CA SER A 17 -39.99 -57.28 -64.06
C SER A 17 -41.29 -56.52 -63.79
N VAL A 18 -41.35 -55.82 -62.66
CA VAL A 18 -42.16 -54.60 -62.62
C VAL A 18 -41.43 -53.64 -63.56
N SER A 19 -42.04 -53.35 -64.70
CA SER A 19 -41.45 -52.52 -65.74
C SER A 19 -41.19 -51.11 -65.22
N SER A 20 -39.95 -50.80 -64.84
CA SER A 20 -39.58 -49.42 -64.54
C SER A 20 -39.41 -48.65 -65.84
N HIS A 21 -40.30 -47.70 -66.14
CA HIS A 21 -40.08 -46.81 -67.28
C HIS A 21 -38.87 -45.91 -66.96
N GLN A 22 -37.92 -45.83 -67.89
CA GLN A 22 -36.71 -45.03 -67.75
C GLN A 22 -36.85 -43.73 -68.55
N HIS A 23 -36.55 -42.60 -67.91
CA HIS A 23 -36.64 -41.26 -68.52
C HIS A 23 -35.31 -40.53 -68.37
N TYR A 24 -34.87 -39.79 -69.39
CA TYR A 24 -33.61 -39.05 -69.38
C TYR A 24 -33.89 -37.55 -69.29
N VAL A 25 -33.20 -36.87 -68.37
CA VAL A 25 -33.43 -35.46 -68.02
C VAL A 25 -32.16 -34.64 -68.27
N SER A 26 -32.27 -33.66 -69.18
CA SER A 26 -31.24 -32.66 -69.47
C SER A 26 -31.89 -31.40 -70.06
N ASP A 27 -31.39 -30.21 -69.71
CA ASP A 27 -31.76 -28.96 -70.40
C ASP A 27 -31.17 -28.90 -71.82
N ASP A 28 -30.02 -29.55 -72.04
CA ASP A 28 -29.40 -29.73 -73.35
C ASP A 28 -29.44 -31.21 -73.74
N CYS A 29 -30.52 -31.61 -74.42
CA CYS A 29 -30.67 -32.97 -74.97
C CYS A 29 -29.94 -33.16 -76.30
N SER A 30 -29.26 -32.14 -76.86
CA SER A 30 -28.59 -32.26 -78.16
C SER A 30 -27.33 -33.12 -78.10
N SER A 31 -26.71 -33.21 -76.92
CA SER A 31 -25.49 -33.98 -76.64
C SER A 31 -25.76 -35.37 -76.05
N VAL A 32 -27.03 -35.72 -75.81
CA VAL A 32 -27.44 -36.95 -75.11
C VAL A 32 -27.73 -38.07 -76.10
N THR A 33 -27.07 -39.23 -75.94
CA THR A 33 -27.25 -40.39 -76.83
C THR A 33 -28.56 -41.17 -76.59
N HIS A 34 -29.28 -40.86 -75.52
CA HIS A 34 -30.49 -41.58 -75.07
C HIS A 34 -31.74 -40.73 -75.36
N ASN A 35 -32.66 -41.25 -76.17
CA ASN A 35 -33.93 -40.60 -76.52
C ASN A 35 -35.14 -41.48 -76.13
N PRO A 36 -36.26 -40.88 -75.66
CA PRO A 36 -36.52 -39.44 -75.54
C PRO A 36 -35.87 -38.80 -74.30
N CYS A 37 -35.22 -37.65 -74.51
CA CYS A 37 -34.68 -36.77 -73.47
C CYS A 37 -35.48 -35.47 -73.44
N HIS A 38 -35.87 -35.02 -72.25
CA HIS A 38 -36.57 -33.75 -72.06
C HIS A 38 -36.06 -33.00 -70.81
N PRO A 39 -36.20 -31.66 -70.75
CA PRO A 39 -35.92 -30.92 -69.53
C PRO A 39 -36.93 -31.29 -68.43
N LEU A 40 -36.54 -31.11 -67.16
CA LEU A 40 -37.36 -31.51 -66.01
C LEU A 40 -38.75 -30.86 -66.00
N SER A 41 -38.90 -29.66 -66.58
CA SER A 41 -40.19 -28.96 -66.70
C SER A 41 -41.27 -29.76 -67.40
N VAL A 42 -40.90 -30.62 -68.36
CA VAL A 42 -41.86 -31.46 -69.11
C VAL A 42 -42.42 -32.57 -68.21
N TYR A 43 -41.57 -33.14 -67.36
CA TYR A 43 -41.98 -34.20 -66.44
C TYR A 43 -42.67 -33.65 -65.18
N ALA A 44 -42.35 -32.42 -64.79
CA ALA A 44 -42.82 -31.81 -63.55
C ALA A 44 -44.25 -31.25 -63.59
N GLU A 45 -44.93 -31.24 -64.75
CA GLU A 45 -46.34 -30.81 -64.85
C GLU A 45 -47.29 -31.73 -64.07
N ASP A 46 -47.10 -33.05 -64.14
CA ASP A 46 -47.86 -34.05 -63.38
C ASP A 46 -46.97 -35.26 -63.05
N MET A 47 -46.23 -35.15 -61.94
CA MET A 47 -45.32 -36.22 -61.48
C MET A 47 -46.05 -37.50 -61.06
N SER A 48 -47.36 -37.45 -60.77
CA SER A 48 -48.14 -38.61 -60.30
C SER A 48 -48.29 -39.72 -61.35
N GLN A 49 -48.12 -39.38 -62.63
CA GLN A 49 -48.20 -40.33 -63.75
C GLN A 49 -46.97 -41.24 -63.86
N TYR A 50 -45.86 -40.88 -63.20
CA TYR A 50 -44.57 -41.55 -63.32
C TYR A 50 -44.28 -42.50 -62.14
N ASN A 51 -45.30 -43.16 -61.60
CA ASN A 51 -45.10 -44.16 -60.55
C ASN A 51 -44.33 -45.39 -61.08
N GLY A 52 -43.35 -45.86 -60.31
CA GLY A 52 -42.50 -46.98 -60.71
C GLY A 52 -41.47 -46.62 -61.79
N THR A 53 -40.95 -45.39 -61.81
CA THR A 53 -40.03 -44.92 -62.87
C THR A 53 -38.67 -44.49 -62.33
N ILE A 54 -37.68 -44.46 -63.24
CA ILE A 54 -36.31 -44.00 -62.96
C ILE A 54 -35.99 -42.84 -63.90
N PHE A 55 -35.66 -41.69 -63.33
CA PHE A 55 -35.20 -40.49 -64.02
C PHE A 55 -33.67 -40.40 -63.95
N TYR A 56 -33.03 -40.40 -65.10
CA TYR A 56 -31.58 -40.27 -65.25
C TYR A 56 -31.21 -38.83 -65.58
N PHE A 57 -30.50 -38.15 -64.68
CA PHE A 57 -30.00 -36.79 -64.88
C PHE A 57 -28.62 -36.77 -65.54
N ILE A 58 -28.46 -35.85 -66.48
CA ILE A 58 -27.25 -35.64 -67.27
C ILE A 58 -26.95 -34.13 -67.27
N GLY A 59 -25.67 -33.76 -67.13
CA GLY A 59 -25.23 -32.36 -67.15
C GLY A 59 -25.80 -31.46 -66.06
N THR A 60 -25.90 -30.16 -66.36
CA THR A 60 -26.46 -29.12 -65.48
C THR A 60 -27.89 -28.79 -65.89
N ASN A 61 -28.83 -28.89 -64.95
CA ASN A 61 -30.24 -28.60 -65.14
C ASN A 61 -30.64 -27.38 -64.29
N VAL A 62 -31.19 -26.34 -64.91
CA VAL A 62 -31.57 -25.08 -64.26
C VAL A 62 -33.08 -25.03 -64.09
N ILE A 63 -33.54 -24.99 -62.84
CA ILE A 63 -34.96 -24.98 -62.49
C ILE A 63 -35.37 -23.56 -62.09
N ASN A 64 -36.41 -23.02 -62.74
CA ASN A 64 -36.98 -21.70 -62.46
C ASN A 64 -38.45 -21.73 -61.99
N PHE A 65 -38.98 -22.90 -61.67
CA PHE A 65 -40.35 -23.14 -61.19
C PHE A 65 -40.35 -24.21 -60.08
N THR A 66 -41.27 -24.13 -59.12
CA THR A 66 -41.33 -25.10 -58.01
C THR A 66 -41.73 -26.48 -58.53
N VAL A 67 -40.93 -27.49 -58.20
CA VAL A 67 -41.23 -28.90 -58.52
C VAL A 67 -41.94 -29.53 -57.33
N THR A 68 -43.18 -29.97 -57.52
CA THR A 68 -43.97 -30.66 -56.49
C THR A 68 -44.24 -32.11 -56.88
N MET A 69 -43.86 -33.05 -56.03
CA MET A 69 -44.12 -34.47 -56.17
C MET A 69 -45.09 -34.88 -55.06
N ASP A 70 -46.37 -34.94 -55.40
CA ASP A 70 -47.43 -35.26 -54.44
C ASP A 70 -47.93 -36.68 -54.69
N SER A 71 -47.94 -37.50 -53.63
CA SER A 71 -48.46 -38.88 -53.67
C SER A 71 -47.83 -39.81 -54.71
N VAL A 72 -46.53 -39.64 -55.01
CA VAL A 72 -45.80 -40.51 -55.93
C VAL A 72 -45.32 -41.80 -55.24
N GLN A 73 -45.16 -42.87 -56.02
CA GLN A 73 -44.73 -44.18 -55.53
C GLN A 73 -43.62 -44.78 -56.39
N ASN A 74 -42.57 -45.31 -55.76
CA ASN A 74 -41.45 -46.01 -56.43
C ASN A 74 -40.76 -45.16 -57.50
N VAL A 75 -40.36 -43.93 -57.16
CA VAL A 75 -39.69 -43.00 -58.08
C VAL A 75 -38.21 -42.87 -57.72
N THR A 76 -37.33 -43.02 -58.70
CA THR A 76 -35.88 -42.89 -58.49
C THR A 76 -35.30 -41.79 -59.37
N PHE A 77 -34.52 -40.89 -58.77
CA PHE A 77 -33.71 -39.90 -59.46
C PHE A 77 -32.25 -40.30 -59.35
N HIS A 78 -31.60 -40.56 -60.49
CA HIS A 78 -30.24 -41.08 -60.58
C HIS A 78 -29.36 -40.23 -61.49
N GLY A 79 -28.15 -39.88 -61.05
CA GLY A 79 -27.17 -39.19 -61.88
C GLY A 79 -26.24 -40.14 -62.64
N LEU A 80 -26.08 -39.95 -63.97
CA LEU A 80 -25.24 -40.81 -64.83
C LEU A 80 -23.80 -40.31 -65.06
N ASP A 81 -23.57 -39.00 -65.08
CA ASP A 81 -22.26 -38.40 -65.33
C ASP A 81 -21.46 -38.18 -64.03
N GLN A 82 -20.24 -37.60 -64.11
CA GLN A 82 -19.51 -37.10 -62.94
C GLN A 82 -20.30 -35.96 -62.27
N SER A 83 -21.24 -36.33 -61.39
CA SER A 83 -22.08 -35.45 -60.55
C SER A 83 -22.94 -34.44 -61.34
N PRO A 84 -24.03 -34.87 -62.00
CA PRO A 84 -24.99 -33.96 -62.59
C PRO A 84 -25.55 -32.99 -61.55
N THR A 85 -25.79 -31.75 -61.98
CA THR A 85 -26.10 -30.63 -61.09
C THR A 85 -27.51 -30.12 -61.35
N ILE A 86 -28.28 -29.92 -60.29
CA ILE A 86 -29.60 -29.30 -60.34
C ILE A 86 -29.52 -27.95 -59.65
N HIS A 87 -29.80 -26.87 -60.39
CA HIS A 87 -29.62 -25.51 -59.92
C HIS A 87 -30.93 -24.71 -59.94
N CYS A 88 -31.42 -24.32 -58.76
CA CYS A 88 -32.67 -23.56 -58.64
C CYS A 88 -32.42 -22.05 -58.63
N ILE A 89 -33.12 -21.30 -59.48
CA ILE A 89 -33.10 -19.82 -59.51
C ILE A 89 -34.38 -19.23 -58.91
N ASN A 90 -34.37 -17.94 -58.55
CA ASN A 90 -35.55 -17.20 -58.07
C ASN A 90 -36.27 -17.74 -56.81
N ASN A 91 -35.52 -18.30 -55.85
CA ASN A 91 -36.07 -18.79 -54.56
C ASN A 91 -37.03 -19.99 -54.70
N VAL A 92 -36.89 -20.72 -55.79
CA VAL A 92 -37.63 -21.94 -56.10
C VAL A 92 -37.13 -23.14 -55.27
N PHE A 93 -38.00 -24.12 -55.04
CA PHE A 93 -37.71 -25.32 -54.25
C PHE A 93 -38.30 -26.59 -54.88
N ILE A 94 -37.84 -27.74 -54.39
CA ILE A 94 -38.41 -29.06 -54.69
C ILE A 94 -39.17 -29.52 -53.45
N ALA A 95 -40.42 -29.95 -53.60
CA ALA A 95 -41.22 -30.48 -52.51
C ALA A 95 -41.74 -31.88 -52.85
N ILE A 96 -41.55 -32.81 -51.92
CA ILE A 96 -42.04 -34.19 -51.97
C ILE A 96 -43.04 -34.33 -50.82
N ASN A 97 -44.32 -34.46 -51.13
CA ASN A 97 -45.37 -34.60 -50.13
C ASN A 97 -46.09 -35.95 -50.28
N THR A 98 -46.47 -36.55 -49.14
CA THR A 98 -47.33 -37.74 -49.06
C THR A 98 -46.91 -38.90 -49.97
N SER A 99 -45.61 -39.04 -50.22
CA SER A 99 -45.04 -39.96 -51.22
C SER A 99 -44.38 -41.17 -50.58
N ASN A 100 -44.16 -42.23 -51.35
CA ASN A 100 -43.60 -43.49 -50.85
C ASN A 100 -42.51 -44.05 -51.77
N HIS A 101 -41.43 -44.60 -51.21
CA HIS A 101 -40.33 -45.22 -51.97
C HIS A 101 -39.71 -44.25 -53.01
N VAL A 102 -39.29 -43.07 -52.56
CA VAL A 102 -38.62 -42.08 -53.43
C VAL A 102 -37.12 -42.08 -53.14
N SER A 103 -36.30 -42.19 -54.18
CA SER A 103 -34.84 -42.21 -54.02
C SER A 103 -34.11 -41.17 -54.86
N PHE A 104 -33.06 -40.58 -54.29
CA PHE A 104 -32.13 -39.66 -54.94
C PHE A 104 -30.73 -40.24 -54.85
N SER A 105 -30.04 -40.34 -55.99
CA SER A 105 -28.73 -40.97 -56.06
C SER A 105 -27.77 -40.27 -57.01
N ASN A 106 -26.55 -39.99 -56.55
CA ASN A 106 -25.45 -39.42 -57.34
C ASN A 106 -25.77 -38.08 -58.03
N ILE A 107 -26.49 -37.18 -57.36
CA ILE A 107 -26.85 -35.85 -57.90
C ILE A 107 -26.32 -34.75 -56.99
N SER A 108 -25.89 -33.64 -57.58
CA SER A 108 -25.53 -32.41 -56.87
C SER A 108 -26.69 -31.41 -56.90
N PHE A 109 -27.21 -31.01 -55.74
CA PHE A 109 -28.32 -30.09 -55.59
C PHE A 109 -27.85 -28.71 -55.12
N HIS A 110 -28.30 -27.68 -55.84
CA HIS A 110 -28.24 -26.27 -55.46
C HIS A 110 -29.67 -25.72 -55.36
N CYS A 111 -30.50 -26.43 -54.59
CA CYS A 111 -31.93 -26.20 -54.44
C CYS A 111 -32.37 -26.43 -52.99
N ARG A 112 -33.38 -25.69 -52.52
CA ARG A 112 -34.09 -26.07 -51.30
C ARG A 112 -34.96 -27.29 -51.57
N ILE A 113 -34.95 -28.25 -50.66
CA ILE A 113 -35.76 -29.47 -50.78
C ILE A 113 -36.56 -29.69 -49.50
N TYR A 114 -37.85 -29.95 -49.67
CA TYR A 114 -38.78 -30.28 -48.59
C TYR A 114 -39.33 -31.68 -48.80
N PHE A 115 -39.23 -32.50 -47.77
CA PHE A 115 -39.92 -33.78 -47.68
C PHE A 115 -40.96 -33.67 -46.58
N ARG A 116 -42.22 -34.01 -46.88
CA ARG A 116 -43.32 -33.90 -45.92
C ARG A 116 -44.19 -35.15 -45.93
N TYR A 117 -44.49 -35.68 -44.75
CA TYR A 117 -45.46 -36.78 -44.55
C TYR A 117 -45.23 -37.98 -45.49
N SER A 118 -43.98 -38.36 -45.73
CA SER A 118 -43.58 -39.34 -46.75
C SER A 118 -42.84 -40.52 -46.12
N ASN A 119 -42.85 -41.68 -46.79
CA ASN A 119 -42.22 -42.91 -46.29
C ASN A 119 -41.16 -43.46 -47.26
N ASP A 120 -40.20 -44.23 -46.76
CA ASP A 120 -39.19 -44.93 -47.55
C ASP A 120 -38.37 -43.99 -48.47
N ILE A 121 -37.94 -42.84 -47.93
CA ILE A 121 -37.12 -41.86 -48.65
C ILE A 121 -35.64 -42.24 -48.57
N THR A 122 -34.95 -42.35 -49.70
CA THR A 122 -33.51 -42.65 -49.74
C THR A 122 -32.71 -41.55 -50.44
N ILE A 123 -31.64 -41.06 -49.81
CA ILE A 123 -30.66 -40.16 -50.43
C ILE A 123 -29.29 -40.84 -50.37
N ALA A 124 -28.65 -41.03 -51.52
CA ALA A 124 -27.39 -41.77 -51.61
C ALA A 124 -26.37 -41.03 -52.49
N GLY A 125 -25.11 -40.96 -52.06
CA GLY A 125 -24.01 -40.45 -52.91
C GLY A 125 -24.21 -39.04 -53.44
N SER A 126 -25.05 -38.22 -52.80
CA SER A 126 -25.52 -36.93 -53.32
C SER A 126 -24.87 -35.77 -52.58
N ILE A 127 -24.71 -34.63 -53.27
CA ILE A 127 -24.06 -33.43 -52.73
C ILE A 127 -25.08 -32.31 -52.69
N PHE A 128 -25.22 -31.62 -51.56
CA PHE A 128 -26.06 -30.44 -51.40
C PHE A 128 -25.15 -29.27 -51.10
N LYS A 129 -25.20 -28.23 -51.91
CA LYS A 129 -24.30 -27.08 -51.76
C LYS A 129 -24.99 -25.76 -52.02
N ASN A 130 -24.76 -24.78 -51.16
CA ASN A 130 -25.23 -23.42 -51.39
C ASN A 130 -24.25 -22.64 -52.28
N LEU A 131 -24.77 -21.95 -53.29
CA LEU A 131 -23.97 -21.11 -54.20
C LEU A 131 -24.38 -19.62 -54.16
N SER A 132 -25.41 -19.26 -53.37
CA SER A 132 -26.11 -17.97 -53.55
C SER A 132 -26.15 -17.06 -52.32
N HIS A 133 -25.42 -17.39 -51.24
CA HIS A 133 -25.46 -16.68 -49.94
C HIS A 133 -26.89 -16.47 -49.39
N ARG A 134 -27.86 -17.30 -49.80
CA ARG A 134 -29.23 -17.33 -49.27
C ARG A 134 -29.40 -18.59 -48.44
N TYR A 135 -30.18 -18.54 -47.35
CA TYR A 135 -30.48 -19.70 -46.50
C TYR A 135 -30.94 -20.92 -47.34
N MET A 136 -30.07 -21.91 -47.55
CA MET A 136 -30.40 -23.18 -48.21
C MET A 136 -30.67 -24.21 -47.13
N HIS A 137 -31.76 -24.96 -47.25
CA HIS A 137 -32.07 -26.01 -46.29
C HIS A 137 -32.75 -27.20 -46.96
N VAL A 138 -32.47 -28.36 -46.38
CA VAL A 138 -33.15 -29.63 -46.65
C VAL A 138 -33.95 -29.97 -45.40
N SER A 139 -35.27 -30.00 -45.51
CA SER A 139 -36.16 -30.23 -44.37
C SER A 139 -37.00 -31.49 -44.58
N LEU A 140 -36.97 -32.37 -43.59
CA LEU A 140 -37.72 -33.62 -43.53
C LEU A 140 -38.72 -33.53 -42.38
N LEU A 141 -39.99 -33.26 -42.71
CA LEU A 141 -41.10 -33.17 -41.76
C LEU A 141 -41.94 -34.44 -41.80
N ASN A 142 -42.01 -35.19 -40.70
CA ASN A 142 -42.72 -36.47 -40.61
C ASN A 142 -42.36 -37.42 -41.76
N VAL A 143 -41.06 -37.59 -42.00
CA VAL A 143 -40.54 -38.52 -43.00
C VAL A 143 -40.09 -39.79 -42.31
N PHE A 144 -40.77 -40.89 -42.59
CA PHE A 144 -40.56 -42.16 -41.92
C PHE A 144 -39.79 -43.15 -42.80
N ASP A 145 -39.08 -44.08 -42.14
CA ASP A 145 -38.29 -45.15 -42.76
C ASP A 145 -37.31 -44.63 -43.83
N SER A 146 -36.62 -43.53 -43.48
CA SER A 146 -35.74 -42.83 -44.43
C SER A 146 -34.26 -43.09 -44.18
N LYS A 147 -33.48 -43.00 -45.26
CA LYS A 147 -32.05 -43.31 -45.25
C LYS A 147 -31.24 -42.28 -46.03
N ILE A 148 -30.24 -41.69 -45.39
CA ILE A 148 -29.24 -40.83 -46.04
C ILE A 148 -27.88 -41.50 -45.94
N THR A 149 -27.24 -41.74 -47.08
CA THR A 149 -25.97 -42.49 -47.15
C THR A 149 -24.94 -41.77 -48.00
N SER A 150 -23.68 -41.74 -47.54
CA SER A 150 -22.53 -41.27 -48.33
C SER A 150 -22.77 -39.92 -49.01
N SER A 151 -23.39 -38.97 -48.29
CA SER A 151 -23.86 -37.69 -48.84
C SER A 151 -23.23 -36.52 -48.11
N VAL A 152 -23.05 -35.40 -48.82
CA VAL A 152 -22.36 -34.20 -48.31
C VAL A 152 -23.30 -33.00 -48.36
N PHE A 153 -23.35 -32.23 -47.28
CA PHE A 153 -24.12 -31.00 -47.14
C PHE A 153 -23.16 -29.85 -46.80
N ASP A 154 -23.00 -28.90 -47.71
CA ASP A 154 -22.03 -27.78 -47.57
C ASP A 154 -22.75 -26.43 -47.64
N GLU A 155 -22.70 -25.68 -46.53
CA GLU A 155 -23.52 -24.47 -46.31
C GLU A 155 -25.03 -24.74 -46.46
N VAL A 156 -25.47 -25.93 -46.03
CA VAL A 156 -26.87 -26.36 -46.10
C VAL A 156 -27.37 -26.83 -44.74
N TYR A 157 -28.39 -26.14 -44.24
CA TYR A 157 -29.11 -26.50 -43.02
C TYR A 157 -29.92 -27.78 -43.22
N LEU A 158 -29.65 -28.83 -42.42
CA LEU A 158 -30.36 -30.10 -42.45
C LEU A 158 -31.29 -30.24 -41.24
N ASN A 159 -32.60 -30.26 -41.50
CA ASN A 159 -33.63 -30.25 -40.46
C ASN A 159 -34.49 -31.51 -40.53
N PHE A 160 -34.64 -32.19 -39.39
CA PHE A 160 -35.59 -33.27 -39.20
C PHE A 160 -36.61 -32.87 -38.15
N GLU A 161 -37.90 -32.91 -38.49
CA GLU A 161 -38.99 -32.50 -37.60
C GLU A 161 -40.05 -33.60 -37.56
N TYR A 162 -40.40 -34.05 -36.35
CA TYR A 162 -41.35 -35.13 -36.10
C TYR A 162 -42.47 -34.63 -35.19
N ASP A 163 -43.64 -34.43 -35.78
CA ASP A 163 -44.84 -33.87 -35.16
C ASP A 163 -45.94 -34.93 -35.00
N PRO A 164 -46.97 -34.69 -34.17
CA PRO A 164 -48.11 -35.60 -34.07
C PRO A 164 -48.81 -35.66 -35.43
N PRO A 165 -49.25 -36.86 -35.87
CA PRO A 165 -49.95 -37.00 -37.13
C PRO A 165 -51.30 -36.26 -37.06
N PRO A 166 -51.83 -35.78 -38.21
CA PRO A 166 -53.13 -35.11 -38.25
C PRO A 166 -54.30 -36.03 -37.84
N VAL A 167 -54.10 -37.36 -37.88
CA VAL A 167 -55.04 -38.37 -37.40
C VAL A 167 -54.32 -39.26 -36.39
N CYS A 168 -54.83 -39.33 -35.16
CA CYS A 168 -54.24 -40.15 -34.10
C CYS A 168 -54.49 -41.65 -34.35
N TYR A 169 -53.47 -42.47 -34.14
CA TYR A 169 -53.55 -43.93 -34.25
C TYR A 169 -53.96 -44.58 -32.92
N SER A 170 -54.61 -45.75 -32.98
CA SER A 170 -54.96 -46.54 -31.80
C SER A 170 -53.82 -47.47 -31.33
N GLU A 171 -52.90 -47.82 -32.23
CA GLU A 171 -51.75 -48.69 -31.99
C GLU A 171 -50.44 -47.89 -32.13
N LEU A 172 -49.40 -48.33 -31.42
CA LEU A 172 -48.08 -47.69 -31.47
C LEU A 172 -47.32 -48.15 -32.72
N HIS A 173 -47.08 -47.24 -33.65
CA HIS A 173 -46.24 -47.51 -34.83
C HIS A 173 -44.76 -47.29 -34.53
N HIS A 174 -43.89 -48.02 -35.22
CA HIS A 174 -42.44 -47.91 -35.13
C HIS A 174 -41.87 -47.48 -36.49
N TYR A 175 -41.08 -46.41 -36.49
CA TYR A 175 -40.45 -45.84 -37.68
C TYR A 175 -38.95 -45.68 -37.49
N SER A 176 -38.22 -45.52 -38.59
CA SER A 176 -36.77 -45.38 -38.57
C SER A 176 -36.23 -44.20 -39.39
N LEU A 177 -35.07 -43.69 -38.99
CA LEU A 177 -34.24 -42.77 -39.76
C LEU A 177 -32.78 -43.17 -39.61
N THR A 178 -32.07 -43.32 -40.72
CA THR A 178 -30.65 -43.73 -40.70
C THR A 178 -29.79 -42.78 -41.52
N LEU A 179 -28.76 -42.21 -40.90
CA LEU A 179 -27.69 -41.45 -41.57
C LEU A 179 -26.39 -42.26 -41.47
N THR A 180 -25.77 -42.55 -42.61
CA THR A 180 -24.48 -43.28 -42.67
C THR A 180 -23.49 -42.57 -43.57
N ASN A 181 -22.25 -42.37 -43.12
CA ASN A 181 -21.20 -41.68 -43.90
C ASN A 181 -21.67 -40.30 -44.42
N VAL A 182 -22.24 -39.48 -43.54
CA VAL A 182 -22.76 -38.15 -43.90
C VAL A 182 -21.78 -37.08 -43.44
N THR A 183 -21.52 -36.08 -44.27
CA THR A 183 -20.68 -34.93 -43.90
C THR A 183 -21.48 -33.64 -44.01
N VAL A 184 -21.45 -32.81 -42.95
CA VAL A 184 -22.06 -31.48 -42.92
C VAL A 184 -20.96 -30.44 -42.67
N THR A 185 -20.80 -29.47 -43.57
CA THR A 185 -19.79 -28.41 -43.47
C THR A 185 -20.42 -27.03 -43.50
N ASN A 186 -19.89 -26.11 -42.71
CA ASN A 186 -20.26 -24.68 -42.67
C ASN A 186 -21.72 -24.39 -42.30
N ASP A 187 -22.45 -25.37 -41.76
CA ASP A 187 -23.84 -25.26 -41.30
C ASP A 187 -24.10 -26.35 -40.24
N TYR A 188 -25.34 -26.45 -39.76
CA TYR A 188 -25.71 -27.29 -38.62
C TYR A 188 -26.85 -28.27 -38.91
N LEU A 189 -26.99 -29.25 -38.02
CA LEU A 189 -27.99 -30.31 -38.10
C LEU A 189 -28.96 -30.19 -36.93
N VAL A 190 -30.27 -30.20 -37.19
CA VAL A 190 -31.32 -30.13 -36.15
C VAL A 190 -32.25 -31.32 -36.19
N PHE A 191 -32.58 -31.81 -35.00
CA PHE A 191 -33.64 -32.77 -34.75
C PHE A 191 -34.69 -32.17 -33.82
N GLY A 192 -35.90 -31.97 -34.32
CA GLY A 192 -37.08 -31.61 -33.54
C GLY A 192 -38.02 -32.82 -33.39
N MET A 193 -38.36 -33.21 -32.17
CA MET A 193 -39.37 -34.26 -31.93
C MET A 193 -40.44 -33.78 -30.94
N ASP A 194 -41.64 -33.50 -31.46
CA ASP A 194 -42.83 -33.05 -30.71
C ASP A 194 -44.06 -33.94 -30.94
N HIS A 195 -43.91 -35.26 -30.94
CA HIS A 195 -44.97 -36.20 -31.34
C HIS A 195 -45.60 -37.02 -30.21
N GLY A 196 -45.19 -36.85 -28.95
CA GLY A 196 -45.82 -37.59 -27.86
C GLY A 196 -45.49 -39.08 -27.90
N THR A 197 -46.47 -39.90 -27.49
CA THR A 197 -46.49 -41.36 -27.69
C THR A 197 -47.24 -41.78 -28.95
N SER A 198 -47.48 -40.88 -29.91
CA SER A 198 -48.25 -41.17 -31.13
C SER A 198 -47.61 -42.25 -32.01
N TYR A 199 -46.28 -42.32 -31.99
CA TYR A 199 -45.44 -43.33 -32.64
C TYR A 199 -44.08 -43.34 -31.94
N ASN A 200 -43.27 -44.36 -32.22
CA ASN A 200 -41.89 -44.49 -31.76
C ASN A 200 -40.94 -44.36 -32.96
N ILE A 201 -39.88 -43.56 -32.82
CA ILE A 201 -38.88 -43.40 -33.87
C ILE A 201 -37.49 -43.86 -33.43
N SER A 202 -36.83 -44.66 -34.28
CA SER A 202 -35.43 -45.08 -34.11
C SER A 202 -34.53 -44.30 -35.07
N VAL A 203 -33.68 -43.43 -34.54
CA VAL A 203 -32.70 -42.64 -35.28
C VAL A 203 -31.30 -43.22 -35.10
N ILE A 204 -30.62 -43.53 -36.19
CA ILE A 204 -29.25 -44.04 -36.21
C ILE A 204 -28.35 -43.08 -36.98
N LEU A 205 -27.30 -42.59 -36.32
CA LEU A 205 -26.22 -41.78 -36.90
C LEU A 205 -24.92 -42.58 -36.81
N ASP A 206 -24.41 -43.04 -37.94
CA ASP A 206 -23.15 -43.81 -38.01
C ASP A 206 -22.18 -43.12 -38.96
N ASN A 207 -20.99 -42.79 -38.44
CA ASN A 207 -19.96 -42.07 -39.17
C ASN A 207 -20.48 -40.75 -39.79
N VAL A 208 -21.10 -39.92 -38.95
CA VAL A 208 -21.55 -38.57 -39.32
C VAL A 208 -20.50 -37.55 -38.86
N ASN A 209 -19.95 -36.77 -39.79
CA ASN A 209 -18.94 -35.75 -39.50
C ASN A 209 -19.49 -34.35 -39.71
N ILE A 210 -19.36 -33.49 -38.71
CA ILE A 210 -19.86 -32.12 -38.73
C ILE A 210 -18.75 -31.14 -38.41
N ILE A 211 -18.58 -30.20 -39.32
CA ILE A 211 -17.63 -29.10 -39.21
C ILE A 211 -18.45 -27.83 -39.40
N SER A 212 -19.02 -27.31 -38.32
CA SER A 212 -19.81 -26.07 -38.38
C SER A 212 -18.90 -24.89 -38.08
N THR A 213 -19.21 -23.72 -38.64
CA THR A 213 -18.62 -22.43 -38.22
C THR A 213 -19.71 -21.45 -37.77
N THR A 214 -20.93 -21.97 -37.55
CA THR A 214 -22.13 -21.21 -37.19
C THR A 214 -22.49 -21.43 -35.72
N ASP A 215 -23.47 -20.68 -35.21
CA ASP A 215 -23.84 -20.62 -33.78
C ASP A 215 -24.34 -21.97 -33.19
N TYR A 216 -24.50 -23.03 -33.97
CA TYR A 216 -24.96 -24.36 -33.53
C TYR A 216 -24.20 -25.49 -34.26
N GLY A 217 -24.01 -26.66 -33.64
CA GLY A 217 -23.41 -27.86 -34.26
C GLY A 217 -24.46 -28.93 -34.56
N ILE A 218 -24.73 -29.84 -33.62
CA ILE A 218 -25.98 -30.62 -33.63
C ILE A 218 -26.85 -30.20 -32.47
N TYR A 219 -28.06 -29.78 -32.79
CA TYR A 219 -29.03 -29.38 -31.79
C TYR A 219 -30.26 -30.29 -31.85
N TYR A 220 -30.49 -30.99 -30.74
CA TYR A 220 -31.64 -31.85 -30.54
C TYR A 220 -32.63 -31.15 -29.61
N TYR A 221 -33.82 -30.87 -30.13
CA TYR A 221 -34.94 -30.35 -29.36
C TYR A 221 -36.01 -31.43 -29.23
N PHE A 222 -36.12 -31.96 -28.02
CA PHE A 222 -37.06 -33.04 -27.71
C PHE A 222 -38.11 -32.53 -26.73
N THR A 223 -39.38 -32.73 -27.08
CA THR A 223 -40.47 -32.61 -26.09
C THR A 223 -40.78 -33.98 -25.49
N GLU A 224 -41.93 -34.15 -24.83
CA GLU A 224 -42.44 -35.42 -24.28
C GLU A 224 -42.69 -36.50 -25.37
N SER A 225 -41.65 -36.95 -26.11
CA SER A 225 -41.74 -37.84 -27.29
C SER A 225 -41.06 -39.19 -27.07
N LEU A 226 -41.57 -40.26 -27.69
CA LEU A 226 -41.02 -41.62 -27.62
C LEU A 226 -40.02 -41.91 -28.75
N PHE A 227 -38.73 -42.10 -28.42
CA PHE A 227 -37.70 -42.35 -29.43
C PHE A 227 -36.49 -43.14 -28.91
N PHE A 228 -35.73 -43.69 -29.86
CA PHE A 228 -34.40 -44.27 -29.66
C PHE A 228 -33.40 -43.55 -30.57
N LEU A 229 -32.35 -42.95 -30.01
CA LEU A 229 -31.27 -42.30 -30.75
C LEU A 229 -29.94 -43.02 -30.50
N TYR A 230 -29.30 -43.49 -31.56
CA TYR A 230 -28.01 -44.15 -31.53
C TYR A 230 -27.00 -43.39 -32.40
N ILE A 231 -25.95 -42.85 -31.79
CA ILE A 231 -24.87 -42.13 -32.44
C ILE A 231 -23.58 -42.93 -32.25
N THR A 232 -22.89 -43.26 -33.35
CA THR A 232 -21.62 -44.00 -33.29
C THR A 232 -20.63 -43.52 -34.34
N ASN A 233 -19.32 -43.67 -34.05
CA ASN A 233 -18.21 -43.32 -34.94
C ASN A 233 -18.28 -41.89 -35.52
N SER A 234 -18.94 -40.97 -34.82
CA SER A 234 -19.28 -39.64 -35.36
C SER A 234 -18.39 -38.56 -34.77
N SER A 235 -18.26 -37.44 -35.47
CA SER A 235 -17.43 -36.32 -35.01
C SER A 235 -18.08 -34.96 -35.20
N VAL A 236 -17.88 -34.06 -34.22
CA VAL A 236 -18.34 -32.67 -34.29
C VAL A 236 -17.21 -31.73 -33.89
N SER A 237 -16.94 -30.73 -34.72
CA SER A 237 -15.88 -29.74 -34.48
C SER A 237 -16.21 -28.34 -34.98
N TYR A 238 -15.54 -27.36 -34.37
CA TYR A 238 -15.62 -25.93 -34.69
C TYR A 238 -17.00 -25.29 -34.48
N SER A 239 -17.91 -25.96 -33.78
CA SER A 239 -19.26 -25.47 -33.48
C SER A 239 -19.36 -24.81 -32.11
N ASN A 240 -20.44 -24.06 -31.88
CA ASN A 240 -20.79 -23.59 -30.54
C ASN A 240 -21.12 -24.78 -29.63
N ASP A 241 -22.14 -25.57 -29.95
CA ASP A 241 -22.45 -26.82 -29.27
C ASP A 241 -22.00 -28.02 -30.12
N GLY A 242 -21.26 -28.97 -29.53
CA GLY A 242 -20.89 -30.23 -30.18
C GLY A 242 -22.11 -31.12 -30.35
N PHE A 243 -22.47 -31.88 -29.30
CA PHE A 243 -23.79 -32.51 -29.20
C PHE A 243 -24.62 -31.80 -28.12
N GLY A 244 -25.58 -30.99 -28.55
CA GLY A 244 -26.50 -30.27 -27.68
C GLY A 244 -27.88 -30.93 -27.63
N PHE A 245 -28.28 -31.37 -26.44
CA PHE A 245 -29.58 -31.97 -26.19
C PHE A 245 -30.41 -31.08 -25.26
N GLU A 246 -31.56 -30.62 -25.75
CA GLU A 246 -32.51 -29.82 -25.00
C GLU A 246 -33.84 -30.56 -24.88
N PHE A 247 -34.28 -30.76 -23.63
CA PHE A 247 -35.49 -31.50 -23.30
C PHE A 247 -36.55 -30.57 -22.71
N ASP A 248 -37.64 -30.33 -23.44
CA ASP A 248 -38.79 -29.54 -22.99
C ASP A 248 -39.90 -30.44 -22.44
N MET A 249 -40.10 -30.40 -21.12
CA MET A 249 -41.08 -31.22 -20.41
C MET A 249 -42.46 -30.54 -20.27
N TYR A 250 -42.76 -29.45 -21.01
CA TYR A 250 -44.00 -28.67 -20.83
C TYR A 250 -44.86 -28.49 -22.09
N SER A 251 -44.47 -29.04 -23.25
CA SER A 251 -45.28 -28.91 -24.48
C SER A 251 -46.67 -29.54 -24.30
N GLN A 252 -47.74 -28.72 -24.29
CA GLN A 252 -49.12 -29.21 -24.30
C GLN A 252 -49.51 -29.81 -25.66
N ARG A 253 -48.75 -29.52 -26.74
CA ARG A 253 -49.04 -30.01 -28.11
C ARG A 253 -48.87 -31.52 -28.23
N SER A 254 -47.86 -32.10 -27.60
CA SER A 254 -47.56 -33.54 -27.67
C SER A 254 -48.65 -34.43 -27.07
N LYS A 255 -49.55 -33.88 -26.23
CA LYS A 255 -50.60 -34.66 -25.53
C LYS A 255 -51.81 -35.04 -26.38
N TYR A 256 -51.94 -34.49 -27.59
CA TYR A 256 -53.17 -34.65 -28.40
C TYR A 256 -53.39 -36.09 -28.89
N CYS A 257 -52.32 -36.82 -29.25
CA CYS A 257 -52.39 -38.15 -29.86
C CYS A 257 -51.74 -39.27 -29.04
N ASN A 258 -51.64 -39.13 -27.71
CA ASN A 258 -50.98 -40.14 -26.87
C ASN A 258 -51.69 -41.51 -26.87
N THR A 259 -50.93 -42.57 -27.13
CA THR A 259 -51.42 -43.95 -27.07
C THR A 259 -51.51 -44.41 -25.61
N LYS A 260 -52.66 -44.96 -25.21
CA LYS A 260 -52.90 -45.39 -23.82
C LYS A 260 -52.11 -46.65 -23.48
N GLY A 261 -51.48 -46.67 -22.30
CA GLY A 261 -50.80 -47.86 -21.76
C GLY A 261 -49.35 -48.06 -22.23
N VAL A 262 -48.79 -47.09 -22.96
CA VAL A 262 -47.38 -47.10 -23.38
C VAL A 262 -46.51 -46.50 -22.27
N GLU A 263 -45.41 -47.17 -21.93
CA GLU A 263 -44.39 -46.62 -21.05
C GLU A 263 -43.58 -45.57 -21.82
N SER A 264 -43.62 -44.33 -21.32
CA SER A 264 -42.99 -43.17 -21.93
C SER A 264 -41.48 -43.12 -21.66
N ARG A 265 -40.71 -44.09 -22.19
CA ARG A 265 -39.26 -44.18 -21.99
C ARG A 265 -38.48 -44.06 -23.30
N SER A 266 -37.65 -43.03 -23.41
CA SER A 266 -36.76 -42.78 -24.56
C SER A 266 -35.30 -43.01 -24.19
N ASN A 267 -34.49 -43.46 -25.16
CA ASN A 267 -33.06 -43.71 -24.92
C ASN A 267 -32.18 -42.96 -25.94
N ILE A 268 -31.08 -42.41 -25.45
CA ILE A 268 -30.02 -41.79 -26.25
C ILE A 268 -28.73 -42.51 -25.92
N VAL A 269 -28.02 -42.98 -26.95
CA VAL A 269 -26.75 -43.67 -26.82
C VAL A 269 -25.76 -43.03 -27.77
N ILE A 270 -24.62 -42.59 -27.24
CA ILE A 270 -23.51 -42.01 -27.99
C ILE A 270 -22.29 -42.88 -27.70
N GLU A 271 -21.75 -43.50 -28.75
CA GLU A 271 -20.62 -44.42 -28.66
C GLU A 271 -19.47 -44.02 -29.60
N ASP A 272 -18.23 -44.27 -29.19
CA ASP A 272 -17.04 -44.22 -30.06
C ASP A 272 -16.90 -42.92 -30.88
N SER A 273 -17.28 -41.78 -30.29
CA SER A 273 -17.40 -40.50 -31.00
C SER A 273 -16.39 -39.44 -30.50
N GLN A 274 -16.02 -38.52 -31.39
CA GLN A 274 -15.00 -37.49 -31.14
C GLN A 274 -15.59 -36.08 -31.20
N ILE A 275 -15.43 -35.30 -30.14
CA ILE A 275 -15.95 -33.94 -30.04
C ILE A 275 -14.78 -33.03 -29.72
N TYR A 276 -14.43 -32.09 -30.59
CA TYR A 276 -13.24 -31.27 -30.37
C TYR A 276 -13.34 -29.86 -30.94
N ASN A 277 -12.64 -28.90 -30.33
CA ASN A 277 -12.62 -27.49 -30.75
C ASN A 277 -14.03 -26.86 -30.84
N ASN A 278 -14.86 -27.06 -29.83
CA ASN A 278 -16.22 -26.47 -29.75
C ASN A 278 -16.33 -25.52 -28.55
N ASP A 279 -17.31 -24.62 -28.48
CA ASP A 279 -17.51 -23.83 -27.25
C ASP A 279 -17.98 -24.73 -26.09
N ILE A 280 -18.98 -25.57 -26.36
CA ILE A 280 -19.50 -26.61 -25.48
C ILE A 280 -19.39 -27.97 -26.18
N GLY A 281 -18.69 -28.93 -25.58
CA GLY A 281 -18.54 -30.27 -26.14
C GLY A 281 -19.83 -31.10 -26.09
N LEU A 282 -20.24 -31.47 -24.88
CA LEU A 282 -21.48 -32.21 -24.59
C LEU A 282 -22.39 -31.35 -23.72
N TYR A 283 -23.60 -31.07 -24.21
CA TYR A 283 -24.62 -30.32 -23.49
C TYR A 283 -25.89 -31.13 -23.31
N PHE A 284 -26.37 -31.22 -22.06
CA PHE A 284 -27.64 -31.83 -21.71
C PHE A 284 -28.46 -30.86 -20.84
N GLY A 285 -29.45 -30.19 -21.43
CA GLY A 285 -30.30 -29.22 -20.77
C GLY A 285 -31.74 -29.70 -20.63
N ILE A 286 -32.27 -29.72 -19.40
CA ILE A 286 -33.70 -29.97 -19.16
C ILE A 286 -34.38 -28.63 -18.90
N LEU A 287 -35.30 -28.25 -19.77
CA LEU A 287 -36.18 -27.11 -19.56
C LEU A 287 -37.37 -27.52 -18.69
N ARG A 288 -37.54 -26.79 -17.59
CA ARG A 288 -38.67 -26.98 -16.66
C ARG A 288 -39.14 -25.63 -16.16
N GLU A 289 -40.42 -25.33 -16.29
CA GLU A 289 -41.02 -24.12 -15.71
C GLU A 289 -41.66 -24.36 -14.32
N TYR A 290 -42.08 -25.58 -13.94
CA TYR A 290 -42.69 -25.85 -12.62
C TYR A 290 -42.50 -27.29 -12.09
N PHE A 291 -42.66 -27.47 -10.77
CA PHE A 291 -42.53 -28.72 -9.98
C PHE A 291 -43.52 -29.87 -10.31
N GLN A 292 -44.08 -29.94 -11.52
CA GLN A 292 -44.92 -31.09 -11.90
C GLN A 292 -44.05 -32.26 -12.36
N LEU A 293 -44.33 -33.46 -11.84
CA LEU A 293 -43.72 -34.72 -12.25
C LEU A 293 -44.24 -35.07 -13.66
N SER A 294 -43.36 -35.06 -14.66
CA SER A 294 -43.66 -35.69 -15.96
C SER A 294 -43.47 -37.20 -15.83
N ASN A 295 -44.33 -37.98 -16.49
CA ASN A 295 -44.21 -39.44 -16.55
C ASN A 295 -43.23 -39.91 -17.65
N TYR A 296 -42.65 -38.98 -18.41
CA TYR A 296 -41.66 -39.31 -19.42
C TYR A 296 -40.29 -39.51 -18.78
N HIS A 297 -39.62 -40.59 -19.15
CA HIS A 297 -38.27 -40.96 -18.68
C HIS A 297 -37.30 -40.99 -19.85
N ILE A 298 -36.10 -40.46 -19.66
CA ILE A 298 -35.05 -40.43 -20.68
C ILE A 298 -33.77 -41.04 -20.10
N ALA A 299 -33.23 -42.05 -20.76
CA ALA A 299 -31.95 -42.65 -20.41
C ALA A 299 -30.88 -42.25 -21.44
N ILE A 300 -29.84 -41.58 -20.98
CA ILE A 300 -28.73 -41.10 -21.80
C ILE A 300 -27.48 -41.89 -21.42
N THR A 301 -26.83 -42.51 -22.40
CA THR A 301 -25.57 -43.23 -22.24
C THR A 301 -24.53 -42.64 -23.19
N VAL A 302 -23.43 -42.14 -22.64
CA VAL A 302 -22.25 -41.70 -23.39
C VAL A 302 -21.13 -42.67 -23.07
N LYS A 303 -20.56 -43.30 -24.09
CA LYS A 303 -19.59 -44.37 -23.89
C LYS A 303 -18.43 -44.29 -24.89
N SER A 304 -17.20 -44.48 -24.41
CA SER A 304 -16.01 -44.53 -25.27
C SER A 304 -15.81 -43.26 -26.12
N CYS A 305 -16.23 -42.10 -25.60
CA CYS A 305 -16.15 -40.82 -26.30
C CYS A 305 -14.90 -40.01 -25.88
N SER A 306 -14.45 -39.11 -26.74
CA SER A 306 -13.37 -38.17 -26.44
C SER A 306 -13.81 -36.74 -26.70
N VAL A 307 -13.81 -35.90 -25.65
CA VAL A 307 -14.18 -34.48 -25.70
C VAL A 307 -12.96 -33.62 -25.42
N ARG A 308 -12.53 -32.82 -26.40
CA ARG A 308 -11.25 -32.11 -26.36
C ARG A 308 -11.35 -30.63 -26.67
N ASP A 309 -10.52 -29.85 -25.99
CA ASP A 309 -10.20 -28.46 -26.34
C ASP A 309 -11.45 -27.58 -26.52
N SER A 310 -12.44 -27.72 -25.62
CA SER A 310 -13.62 -26.87 -25.61
C SER A 310 -13.40 -25.53 -24.91
N ASP A 311 -13.84 -24.43 -25.53
CA ASP A 311 -13.56 -23.04 -25.11
C ASP A 311 -14.32 -22.63 -23.83
N ALA A 312 -15.54 -23.11 -23.61
CA ALA A 312 -16.34 -22.85 -22.42
C ALA A 312 -16.52 -24.10 -21.53
N PHE A 313 -17.06 -25.19 -22.07
CA PHE A 313 -17.34 -26.42 -21.32
C PHE A 313 -17.04 -27.68 -22.12
N GLY A 314 -16.36 -28.66 -21.52
CA GLY A 314 -16.27 -30.00 -22.12
C GLY A 314 -17.59 -30.76 -21.95
N LEU A 315 -18.06 -30.84 -20.70
CA LEU A 315 -19.35 -31.41 -20.32
C LEU A 315 -20.16 -30.36 -19.55
N SER A 316 -21.41 -30.16 -19.95
CA SER A 316 -22.37 -29.30 -19.27
C SER A 316 -23.71 -30.03 -19.13
N VAL A 317 -24.08 -30.38 -17.89
CA VAL A 317 -25.35 -31.04 -17.57
C VAL A 317 -26.19 -30.14 -16.67
N ASN A 318 -27.40 -29.80 -17.11
CA ASN A 318 -28.38 -29.04 -16.34
C ASN A 318 -29.69 -29.82 -16.21
N GLY A 319 -29.82 -30.55 -15.09
CA GLY A 319 -30.96 -31.42 -14.83
C GLY A 319 -32.19 -30.75 -14.20
N ARG A 320 -32.09 -29.49 -13.74
CA ARG A 320 -33.16 -28.76 -13.01
C ARG A 320 -33.95 -29.59 -11.97
N LEU A 321 -33.25 -30.49 -11.26
CA LEU A 321 -33.80 -31.44 -10.28
C LEU A 321 -34.96 -32.26 -10.86
N SER A 322 -34.78 -32.77 -12.08
CA SER A 322 -35.73 -33.68 -12.72
C SER A 322 -35.43 -35.13 -12.34
N THR A 323 -36.45 -35.88 -11.91
CA THR A 323 -36.37 -37.33 -11.65
C THR A 323 -36.51 -38.15 -12.94
N SER A 324 -36.79 -37.49 -14.06
CA SER A 324 -37.13 -38.13 -15.34
C SER A 324 -35.90 -38.51 -16.16
N ALA A 325 -34.73 -37.92 -15.90
CA ALA A 325 -33.52 -38.17 -16.68
C ALA A 325 -32.50 -39.01 -15.89
N HIS A 326 -31.98 -40.05 -16.54
CA HIS A 326 -30.87 -40.86 -16.06
C HIS A 326 -29.71 -40.75 -17.05
N ILE A 327 -28.55 -40.29 -16.59
CA ILE A 327 -27.38 -40.06 -17.43
C ILE A 327 -26.25 -40.98 -16.98
N SER A 328 -25.58 -41.65 -17.91
CA SER A 328 -24.42 -42.51 -17.64
C SER A 328 -23.28 -42.14 -18.59
N LEU A 329 -22.11 -41.82 -18.03
CA LEU A 329 -20.87 -41.59 -18.78
C LEU A 329 -19.88 -42.71 -18.46
N ILE A 330 -19.41 -43.37 -19.51
CA ILE A 330 -18.58 -44.59 -19.43
C ILE A 330 -17.36 -44.42 -20.34
N ASP A 331 -16.16 -44.80 -19.89
CA ASP A 331 -14.94 -44.83 -20.71
C ASP A 331 -14.69 -43.52 -21.50
N THR A 332 -15.01 -42.36 -20.92
CA THR A 332 -15.01 -41.06 -21.61
C THR A 332 -13.86 -40.17 -21.13
N GLU A 333 -13.18 -39.52 -22.07
CA GLU A 333 -12.07 -38.59 -21.81
C GLU A 333 -12.49 -37.13 -22.03
N LEU A 334 -12.20 -36.26 -21.06
CA LEU A 334 -12.41 -34.81 -21.11
C LEU A 334 -11.03 -34.10 -21.01
N VAL A 335 -10.47 -33.64 -22.13
CA VAL A 335 -9.08 -33.17 -22.20
C VAL A 335 -8.99 -31.73 -22.70
N GLY A 336 -8.25 -30.86 -22.02
CA GLY A 336 -7.99 -29.49 -22.50
C GLY A 336 -9.20 -28.54 -22.46
N ASN A 337 -10.33 -29.02 -21.93
CA ASN A 337 -11.57 -28.23 -21.84
C ASN A 337 -11.47 -27.19 -20.74
N ARG A 338 -12.03 -25.99 -20.95
CA ARG A 338 -11.98 -24.92 -19.93
C ARG A 338 -12.57 -25.33 -18.58
N ARG A 339 -13.76 -25.94 -18.54
CA ARG A 339 -14.38 -26.53 -17.33
C ARG A 339 -15.35 -27.64 -17.66
N ASN A 340 -15.76 -28.42 -16.67
CA ASN A 340 -16.88 -29.38 -16.78
C ASN A 340 -17.84 -29.20 -15.60
N GLU A 341 -19.15 -29.36 -15.84
CA GLU A 341 -20.18 -29.07 -14.85
C GLU A 341 -21.36 -30.06 -14.89
N ILE A 342 -21.81 -30.45 -13.70
CA ILE A 342 -23.04 -31.23 -13.46
C ILE A 342 -23.89 -30.47 -12.44
N ALA A 343 -25.07 -30.01 -12.86
CA ALA A 343 -25.96 -29.21 -12.03
C ALA A 343 -27.38 -29.79 -11.98
N GLY A 344 -27.98 -29.81 -10.79
CA GLY A 344 -29.39 -30.18 -10.57
C GLY A 344 -29.78 -31.58 -11.03
N CYS A 345 -28.93 -32.61 -10.87
CA CYS A 345 -29.21 -33.97 -11.31
C CYS A 345 -29.49 -34.92 -10.13
N PHE A 346 -30.56 -35.71 -10.16
CA PHE A 346 -30.85 -36.69 -9.09
C PHE A 346 -30.09 -38.02 -9.20
N SER A 347 -29.55 -38.35 -10.38
CA SER A 347 -28.76 -39.55 -10.58
C SER A 347 -27.98 -39.45 -11.89
N ILE A 348 -26.65 -39.40 -11.78
CA ILE A 348 -25.73 -39.51 -12.92
C ILE A 348 -24.62 -40.49 -12.58
N VAL A 349 -24.32 -41.43 -13.47
CA VAL A 349 -23.30 -42.45 -13.27
C VAL A 349 -22.03 -42.08 -14.03
N LEU A 350 -20.89 -42.11 -13.35
CA LEU A 350 -19.55 -41.91 -13.92
C LEU A 350 -18.72 -43.18 -13.75
N SER A 351 -18.18 -43.70 -14.85
CA SER A 351 -17.41 -44.94 -14.85
C SER A 351 -16.22 -44.85 -15.81
N ASN A 352 -15.00 -45.01 -15.30
CA ASN A 352 -13.75 -44.89 -16.08
C ASN A 352 -13.64 -43.55 -16.83
N ILE A 353 -13.81 -42.45 -16.09
CA ILE A 353 -13.74 -41.08 -16.62
C ILE A 353 -12.37 -40.48 -16.33
N THR A 354 -11.81 -39.79 -17.32
CA THR A 354 -10.52 -39.10 -17.22
C THR A 354 -10.68 -37.63 -17.59
N VAL A 355 -10.30 -36.73 -16.69
CA VAL A 355 -10.38 -35.27 -16.87
C VAL A 355 -8.99 -34.66 -16.72
N THR A 356 -8.46 -34.06 -17.79
CA THR A 356 -7.07 -33.61 -17.80
C THR A 356 -6.86 -32.25 -18.44
N ASN A 357 -5.91 -31.49 -17.90
CA ASN A 357 -5.48 -30.18 -18.43
C ASN A 357 -6.63 -29.17 -18.57
N SER A 358 -7.62 -29.22 -17.69
CA SER A 358 -8.66 -28.18 -17.65
C SER A 358 -8.11 -26.85 -17.13
N LEU A 359 -8.48 -25.76 -17.80
CA LEU A 359 -8.04 -24.39 -17.45
C LEU A 359 -8.78 -23.78 -16.25
N SER A 360 -9.84 -24.45 -15.79
CA SER A 360 -10.62 -24.16 -14.59
C SER A 360 -10.75 -25.47 -13.76
N THR A 361 -11.65 -25.51 -12.79
CA THR A 361 -12.02 -26.72 -12.05
C THR A 361 -12.31 -27.87 -13.02
N GLY A 362 -11.64 -29.01 -12.81
CA GLY A 362 -11.81 -30.20 -13.65
C GLY A 362 -13.26 -30.66 -13.73
N LEU A 363 -13.96 -30.81 -12.61
CA LEU A 363 -15.40 -31.09 -12.56
C LEU A 363 -16.10 -30.37 -11.40
N ALA A 364 -17.08 -29.53 -11.71
CA ALA A 364 -17.95 -28.88 -10.73
C ALA A 364 -19.28 -29.63 -10.61
N ILE A 365 -19.69 -29.96 -9.39
CA ILE A 365 -20.94 -30.67 -9.08
C ILE A 365 -21.79 -29.78 -8.20
N MET A 366 -23.01 -29.45 -8.64
CA MET A 366 -23.89 -28.50 -7.97
C MET A 366 -25.28 -29.08 -7.76
N SER A 367 -25.75 -29.13 -6.52
CA SER A 367 -27.05 -29.70 -6.13
C SER A 367 -27.40 -31.02 -6.86
N SER A 368 -26.44 -31.94 -6.93
CA SER A 368 -26.57 -33.18 -7.72
C SER A 368 -26.12 -34.43 -6.99
N VAL A 369 -26.67 -35.59 -7.36
CA VAL A 369 -26.25 -36.91 -6.89
C VAL A 369 -25.49 -37.63 -8.00
N VAL A 370 -24.19 -37.85 -7.79
CA VAL A 370 -23.28 -38.49 -8.74
C VAL A 370 -22.88 -39.85 -8.20
N ILE A 371 -23.03 -40.91 -8.99
CA ILE A 371 -22.63 -42.28 -8.66
C ILE A 371 -21.32 -42.57 -9.39
N VAL A 372 -20.29 -43.01 -8.68
CA VAL A 372 -18.99 -43.40 -9.26
C VAL A 372 -18.81 -44.90 -9.12
N GLU A 373 -18.59 -45.61 -10.21
CA GLU A 373 -18.47 -47.08 -10.18
C GLU A 373 -17.05 -47.63 -10.32
N ASN A 374 -16.23 -47.05 -11.19
CA ASN A 374 -14.87 -47.53 -11.48
C ASN A 374 -13.85 -46.38 -11.31
N ARG A 375 -12.91 -46.22 -12.24
CA ARG A 375 -11.89 -45.17 -12.15
C ARG A 375 -12.48 -43.78 -12.44
N LEU A 376 -12.11 -42.79 -11.63
CA LEU A 376 -12.35 -41.37 -11.88
C LEU A 376 -11.04 -40.62 -11.64
N GLU A 377 -10.47 -40.07 -12.71
CA GLU A 377 -9.11 -39.53 -12.72
C GLU A 377 -9.09 -38.06 -13.12
N PHE A 378 -8.40 -37.23 -12.34
CA PHE A 378 -8.20 -35.79 -12.55
C PHE A 378 -6.71 -35.45 -12.56
N LYS A 379 -6.19 -34.96 -13.70
CA LYS A 379 -4.76 -34.62 -13.84
C LYS A 379 -4.52 -33.20 -14.34
N ASN A 380 -3.60 -32.49 -13.70
CA ASN A 380 -3.10 -31.18 -14.16
C ASN A 380 -4.21 -30.16 -14.44
N ASN A 381 -5.30 -30.19 -13.69
CA ASN A 381 -6.40 -29.22 -13.82
C ASN A 381 -6.16 -28.02 -12.90
N THR A 382 -6.66 -26.84 -13.27
CA THR A 382 -6.42 -25.59 -12.52
C THR A 382 -7.72 -24.90 -12.15
N GLY A 383 -8.14 -24.80 -10.88
CA GLY A 383 -9.39 -24.16 -10.47
C GLY A 383 -9.22 -22.91 -9.61
N VAL A 384 -10.32 -22.20 -9.33
CA VAL A 384 -10.35 -21.24 -8.20
C VAL A 384 -10.48 -22.03 -6.90
N VAL A 385 -11.50 -22.88 -6.85
CA VAL A 385 -11.72 -23.86 -5.79
C VAL A 385 -11.83 -25.24 -6.43
N GLY A 386 -11.26 -26.28 -5.80
CA GLY A 386 -11.37 -27.64 -6.32
C GLY A 386 -10.66 -27.78 -7.67
N GLY A 387 -9.33 -27.75 -7.69
CA GLY A 387 -8.58 -27.82 -8.96
C GLY A 387 -8.96 -29.03 -9.79
N GLY A 388 -9.05 -30.20 -9.17
CA GLY A 388 -9.61 -31.40 -9.78
C GLY A 388 -11.15 -31.42 -9.75
N MET A 389 -11.75 -31.36 -8.57
CA MET A 389 -13.21 -31.46 -8.40
C MET A 389 -13.74 -30.51 -7.32
N ALA A 390 -14.87 -29.85 -7.59
CA ALA A 390 -15.58 -29.02 -6.61
C ALA A 390 -17.01 -29.53 -6.40
N ILE A 391 -17.40 -29.76 -5.15
CA ILE A 391 -18.72 -30.24 -4.74
C ILE A 391 -19.43 -29.14 -3.97
N ASN A 392 -20.50 -28.60 -4.56
CA ASN A 392 -21.22 -27.43 -4.06
C ASN A 392 -22.70 -27.72 -3.80
N GLY A 393 -23.34 -26.93 -2.93
CA GLY A 393 -24.78 -27.00 -2.67
C GLY A 393 -25.18 -28.20 -1.81
N SER A 394 -26.24 -28.93 -2.17
CA SER A 394 -26.65 -30.18 -1.49
C SER A 394 -26.20 -31.42 -2.25
N SER A 395 -25.02 -31.36 -2.90
CA SER A 395 -24.53 -32.46 -3.74
C SER A 395 -24.01 -33.65 -2.93
N VAL A 396 -24.16 -34.84 -3.50
CA VAL A 396 -23.70 -36.11 -2.91
C VAL A 396 -22.99 -36.95 -3.98
N ILE A 397 -21.81 -37.45 -3.66
CA ILE A 397 -21.09 -38.45 -4.44
C ILE A 397 -21.28 -39.81 -3.79
N ALA A 398 -22.04 -40.68 -4.42
CA ALA A 398 -22.22 -42.08 -4.04
C ALA A 398 -21.14 -42.93 -4.69
N LEU A 399 -20.37 -43.66 -3.90
CA LEU A 399 -19.19 -44.38 -4.36
C LEU A 399 -19.45 -45.89 -4.33
N ALA A 400 -19.45 -46.55 -5.49
CA ALA A 400 -19.69 -48.00 -5.59
C ALA A 400 -18.44 -48.83 -5.17
N PRO A 401 -18.60 -50.09 -4.74
CA PRO A 401 -17.51 -50.96 -4.27
C PRO A 401 -16.22 -50.93 -5.10
N SER A 402 -16.34 -50.90 -6.42
CA SER A 402 -15.24 -50.90 -7.41
C SER A 402 -14.60 -49.54 -7.71
N ALA A 403 -15.10 -48.44 -7.12
CA ALA A 403 -14.65 -47.10 -7.46
C ALA A 403 -13.19 -46.84 -7.05
N ASN A 404 -12.46 -46.06 -7.86
CA ASN A 404 -11.08 -45.64 -7.59
C ASN A 404 -10.92 -44.18 -8.03
N LEU A 405 -10.50 -43.30 -7.11
CA LEU A 405 -10.37 -41.87 -7.39
C LEU A 405 -8.91 -41.45 -7.41
N GLU A 406 -8.52 -40.67 -8.41
CA GLU A 406 -7.13 -40.22 -8.58
C GLU A 406 -7.09 -38.71 -8.89
N PHE A 407 -6.40 -37.92 -8.07
CA PHE A 407 -6.18 -36.49 -8.26
C PHE A 407 -4.68 -36.20 -8.23
N ILE A 408 -4.10 -35.88 -9.39
CA ILE A 408 -2.66 -35.75 -9.56
C ILE A 408 -2.30 -34.41 -10.21
N GLY A 409 -1.45 -33.61 -9.56
CA GLY A 409 -0.92 -32.37 -10.14
C GLY A 409 -1.96 -31.26 -10.30
N ASN A 410 -3.10 -31.31 -9.59
CA ASN A 410 -4.14 -30.30 -9.73
C ASN A 410 -3.83 -29.06 -8.88
N HIS A 411 -4.21 -27.88 -9.36
CA HIS A 411 -3.94 -26.60 -8.70
C HIS A 411 -5.24 -25.84 -8.44
N ALA A 412 -5.38 -25.25 -7.26
CA ALA A 412 -6.44 -24.28 -6.95
C ALA A 412 -5.83 -22.93 -6.55
N SER A 413 -6.28 -21.82 -7.14
CA SER A 413 -5.76 -20.50 -6.75
C SER A 413 -6.23 -20.07 -5.36
N TYR A 414 -7.31 -20.67 -4.84
CA TYR A 414 -7.84 -20.41 -3.51
C TYR A 414 -7.78 -21.66 -2.61
N LYS A 415 -8.70 -22.62 -2.77
CA LYS A 415 -8.87 -23.73 -1.81
C LYS A 415 -9.11 -25.08 -2.49
N GLY A 416 -8.58 -26.16 -1.91
CA GLY A 416 -8.86 -27.53 -2.36
C GLY A 416 -8.21 -27.84 -3.71
N GLY A 417 -6.89 -27.98 -3.77
CA GLY A 417 -6.18 -28.22 -5.04
C GLY A 417 -6.66 -29.49 -5.75
N GLY A 418 -6.84 -30.59 -5.01
CA GLY A 418 -7.50 -31.80 -5.52
C GLY A 418 -9.02 -31.67 -5.48
N ILE A 419 -9.59 -31.64 -4.27
CA ILE A 419 -11.03 -31.67 -4.01
C ILE A 419 -11.46 -30.47 -3.16
N TYR A 420 -12.55 -29.81 -3.52
CA TYR A 420 -13.21 -28.81 -2.70
C TYR A 420 -14.63 -29.23 -2.33
N LEU A 421 -14.99 -29.06 -1.07
CA LEU A 421 -16.31 -29.36 -0.50
C LEU A 421 -16.88 -28.10 0.12
N ASP A 422 -18.04 -27.66 -0.39
CA ASP A 422 -18.83 -26.58 0.22
C ASP A 422 -19.37 -27.04 1.58
N GLU A 423 -19.15 -26.29 2.66
CA GLU A 423 -19.56 -26.69 4.02
C GLU A 423 -21.07 -26.93 4.18
N LYS A 424 -21.90 -26.37 3.29
CA LYS A 424 -23.35 -26.67 3.25
C LYS A 424 -23.64 -28.12 2.87
N THR A 425 -22.69 -28.84 2.29
CA THR A 425 -22.78 -30.26 1.98
C THR A 425 -22.50 -31.09 3.25
N GLY A 426 -23.48 -31.20 4.16
CA GLY A 426 -23.35 -31.99 5.40
C GLY A 426 -22.95 -33.47 5.22
N SER A 427 -22.95 -34.01 4.00
CA SER A 427 -22.42 -35.34 3.64
C SER A 427 -22.11 -35.43 2.14
N ALA A 428 -21.00 -34.86 1.69
CA ALA A 428 -20.60 -34.85 0.27
C ALA A 428 -20.31 -36.24 -0.31
N PHE A 429 -19.94 -37.22 0.52
CA PHE A 429 -19.66 -38.60 0.10
C PHE A 429 -20.54 -39.60 0.86
N ALA A 430 -21.11 -40.56 0.13
CA ALA A 430 -21.92 -41.64 0.70
C ALA A 430 -21.34 -43.02 0.31
N ARG A 431 -20.93 -43.81 1.31
CA ARG A 431 -20.38 -45.17 1.09
C ARG A 431 -20.45 -46.07 2.35
N VAL A 432 -20.45 -47.39 2.13
CA VAL A 432 -20.51 -48.45 3.17
C VAL A 432 -19.13 -49.10 3.48
N SER A 433 -18.12 -48.95 2.62
CA SER A 433 -16.79 -49.58 2.80
C SER A 433 -15.66 -48.68 2.26
N PRO A 434 -14.39 -48.85 2.61
CA PRO A 434 -13.31 -48.00 2.09
C PRO A 434 -12.94 -48.26 0.61
N ILE A 435 -12.46 -47.25 -0.12
CA ILE A 435 -11.82 -47.38 -1.46
C ILE A 435 -10.47 -46.67 -1.61
N PRO A 436 -9.66 -47.07 -2.61
CA PRO A 436 -8.48 -46.31 -2.98
C PRO A 436 -8.83 -44.86 -3.39
N LEU A 437 -8.07 -43.93 -2.84
CA LEU A 437 -8.03 -42.52 -3.22
C LEU A 437 -6.55 -42.13 -3.34
N THR A 438 -6.15 -41.66 -4.51
CA THR A 438 -4.79 -41.20 -4.77
C THR A 438 -4.79 -39.68 -4.86
N LEU A 439 -4.03 -39.03 -3.97
CA LEU A 439 -3.84 -37.59 -3.94
C LEU A 439 -2.33 -37.33 -4.05
N LYS A 440 -1.89 -36.68 -5.12
CA LYS A 440 -0.46 -36.49 -5.38
C LYS A 440 -0.17 -35.16 -6.05
N ASP A 441 0.82 -34.44 -5.54
CA ASP A 441 1.34 -33.19 -6.13
C ASP A 441 0.25 -32.12 -6.37
N ASN A 442 -0.84 -32.13 -5.58
CA ASN A 442 -1.88 -31.10 -5.66
C ASN A 442 -1.47 -29.86 -4.85
N THR A 443 -1.94 -28.68 -5.26
CA THR A 443 -1.58 -27.40 -4.60
C THR A 443 -2.76 -26.45 -4.49
N ALA A 444 -2.84 -25.68 -3.40
CA ALA A 444 -3.83 -24.64 -3.17
C ALA A 444 -3.17 -23.33 -2.74
N GLY A 445 -3.70 -22.18 -3.18
CA GLY A 445 -3.14 -20.87 -2.85
C GLY A 445 -3.32 -20.43 -1.40
N VAL A 446 -4.38 -20.90 -0.71
CA VAL A 446 -4.69 -20.53 0.67
C VAL A 446 -4.68 -21.74 1.61
N ALA A 447 -5.52 -22.75 1.35
CA ALA A 447 -5.66 -23.89 2.24
C ALA A 447 -6.15 -25.17 1.54
N GLY A 448 -5.79 -26.33 2.09
CA GLY A 448 -6.22 -27.64 1.60
C GLY A 448 -5.63 -27.99 0.23
N ASN A 449 -4.33 -28.28 0.18
CA ASN A 449 -3.65 -28.62 -1.08
C ASN A 449 -4.30 -29.82 -1.76
N ASP A 450 -4.58 -30.89 -1.01
CA ASP A 450 -5.27 -32.05 -1.55
C ASP A 450 -6.78 -31.90 -1.42
N MET A 451 -7.28 -31.48 -0.25
CA MET A 451 -8.70 -31.42 0.03
C MET A 451 -9.08 -30.20 0.87
N TYR A 452 -10.17 -29.53 0.55
CA TYR A 452 -10.75 -28.49 1.39
C TYR A 452 -12.22 -28.79 1.72
N GLY A 453 -12.62 -28.56 2.97
CA GLY A 453 -13.97 -28.74 3.49
C GLY A 453 -14.14 -30.01 4.31
N ARG A 454 -15.24 -30.11 5.06
CA ARG A 454 -15.43 -31.12 6.10
C ARG A 454 -16.14 -32.37 5.60
N ILE A 455 -15.56 -33.54 5.89
CA ILE A 455 -16.23 -34.84 5.73
C ILE A 455 -16.69 -35.28 7.13
N TYR A 456 -18.00 -35.38 7.33
CA TYR A 456 -18.60 -35.70 8.64
C TYR A 456 -18.52 -37.19 9.02
N ILE A 457 -18.34 -38.06 8.03
CA ILE A 457 -18.06 -39.47 8.24
C ILE A 457 -16.55 -39.63 8.37
N ASP A 458 -16.10 -40.50 9.26
CA ASP A 458 -14.69 -40.88 9.41
C ASP A 458 -14.07 -41.19 8.03
N PHE A 459 -13.10 -40.36 7.61
CA PHE A 459 -12.47 -40.40 6.30
C PHE A 459 -11.94 -41.81 5.99
N HIS A 460 -11.37 -42.50 6.98
CA HIS A 460 -10.83 -43.85 6.84
C HIS A 460 -11.91 -44.94 6.69
N LYS A 461 -13.18 -44.63 6.97
CA LYS A 461 -14.30 -45.52 6.61
C LYS A 461 -14.67 -45.44 5.14
N ILE A 462 -14.32 -44.33 4.47
CA ILE A 462 -14.62 -44.09 3.06
C ILE A 462 -13.40 -44.37 2.17
N PHE A 463 -12.19 -44.06 2.63
CA PHE A 463 -10.96 -44.13 1.81
C PHE A 463 -9.82 -44.90 2.48
N ASN A 464 -9.13 -45.72 1.69
CA ASN A 464 -7.86 -46.39 1.99
C ASN A 464 -6.68 -45.51 1.54
N SER A 465 -6.60 -44.27 2.03
CA SER A 465 -5.54 -43.31 1.67
C SER A 465 -4.68 -42.95 2.89
N THR A 466 -3.44 -42.50 2.62
CA THR A 466 -2.63 -41.74 3.57
C THR A 466 -3.28 -40.39 3.89
N ASN A 467 -2.97 -39.83 5.06
CA ASN A 467 -3.55 -38.59 5.57
C ASN A 467 -3.33 -37.45 4.57
N PRO A 468 -4.40 -36.89 3.97
CA PRO A 468 -4.28 -35.86 2.94
C PRO A 468 -3.90 -34.51 3.55
N SER A 469 -3.26 -33.65 2.74
CA SER A 469 -3.11 -32.23 3.11
C SER A 469 -4.48 -31.55 3.00
N SER A 470 -5.19 -31.52 4.12
CA SER A 470 -6.58 -31.04 4.18
C SER A 470 -6.81 -29.91 5.17
N SER A 471 -7.81 -29.07 4.90
CA SER A 471 -8.28 -28.00 5.80
C SER A 471 -9.80 -27.81 5.66
N SER A 472 -10.44 -27.20 6.65
CA SER A 472 -11.84 -26.75 6.60
C SER A 472 -11.95 -25.24 6.80
N ASP A 473 -13.19 -24.71 6.87
CA ASP A 473 -13.42 -23.37 7.43
C ASP A 473 -12.91 -23.32 8.88
N ALA A 474 -12.63 -22.11 9.36
CA ALA A 474 -12.05 -21.90 10.68
C ALA A 474 -12.93 -22.49 11.79
N THR A 475 -12.34 -23.38 12.59
CA THR A 475 -12.98 -24.05 13.73
C THR A 475 -12.19 -23.86 15.01
N ASP A 476 -11.02 -23.25 14.95
CA ASP A 476 -10.21 -22.86 16.10
C ASP A 476 -9.47 -21.54 15.81
N LEU A 477 -9.12 -20.84 16.90
CA LEU A 477 -8.50 -19.52 16.90
C LEU A 477 -7.35 -19.54 17.91
N ALA A 478 -6.14 -19.19 17.47
CA ALA A 478 -5.02 -19.07 18.39
C ALA A 478 -4.14 -17.84 18.07
N PHE A 479 -3.42 -17.38 19.09
CA PHE A 479 -2.36 -16.40 18.90
C PHE A 479 -1.19 -17.03 18.15
N CYS A 480 -0.58 -16.28 17.25
CA CYS A 480 0.59 -16.78 16.53
C CYS A 480 1.90 -16.68 17.32
N ASP A 481 1.90 -15.91 18.42
CA ASP A 481 3.12 -15.50 19.11
C ASP A 481 3.31 -16.34 20.39
N PRO A 482 4.42 -17.10 20.55
CA PRO A 482 4.62 -17.97 21.71
C PRO A 482 4.88 -17.22 23.04
N ASP A 483 5.17 -15.90 23.00
CA ASP A 483 5.49 -15.10 24.19
C ASP A 483 4.28 -14.34 24.78
N SER A 484 3.08 -14.47 24.20
CA SER A 484 1.86 -13.84 24.74
C SER A 484 1.30 -14.61 25.94
N ASN A 485 2.08 -14.69 27.02
CA ASN A 485 1.59 -15.21 28.30
C ASN A 485 0.55 -14.25 28.92
N GLU A 486 -0.39 -14.85 29.64
CA GLU A 486 -1.58 -14.32 30.32
C GLU A 486 -1.33 -13.24 31.41
N THR A 487 -0.50 -12.22 31.16
CA THR A 487 -0.48 -11.06 32.05
C THR A 487 -1.61 -10.11 31.66
N THR A 488 -2.60 -9.93 32.55
CA THR A 488 -3.62 -8.88 32.43
C THR A 488 -2.94 -7.53 32.24
N PRO A 489 -3.03 -6.89 31.06
CA PRO A 489 -2.38 -5.62 30.84
C PRO A 489 -3.08 -4.56 31.70
N ILE A 490 -2.33 -3.92 32.60
CA ILE A 490 -2.77 -2.69 33.26
C ILE A 490 -2.59 -1.56 32.24
N GLN A 491 -3.70 -0.94 31.84
CA GLN A 491 -3.72 -0.01 30.72
C GLN A 491 -4.29 1.34 31.14
N TYR A 492 -3.76 2.41 30.56
CA TYR A 492 -4.28 3.78 30.73
C TYR A 492 -5.11 4.16 29.51
N ASP A 493 -5.98 5.16 29.66
CA ASP A 493 -6.95 5.56 28.64
C ASP A 493 -6.30 5.82 27.26
N GLY A 494 -6.90 5.23 26.22
CA GLY A 494 -6.55 5.28 24.80
C GLY A 494 -5.22 4.67 24.31
N GLN A 495 -4.60 3.76 25.05
CA GLN A 495 -3.56 2.86 24.49
C GLN A 495 -4.16 1.80 23.55
N MET A 496 -3.44 1.43 22.48
CA MET A 496 -3.90 0.48 21.44
C MET A 496 -3.53 -0.98 21.79
N LEU A 497 -4.52 -1.87 21.79
CA LEU A 497 -4.36 -3.32 21.91
C LEU A 497 -3.86 -3.91 20.59
N LYS A 498 -2.89 -4.83 20.65
CA LYS A 498 -2.29 -5.51 19.50
C LYS A 498 -2.28 -7.02 19.72
N TYR A 499 -2.87 -7.77 18.80
CA TYR A 499 -2.92 -9.23 18.85
C TYR A 499 -2.56 -9.82 17.48
N ASN A 500 -1.62 -10.77 17.44
CA ASN A 500 -1.34 -11.57 16.26
C ASN A 500 -2.18 -12.85 16.31
N VAL A 501 -3.11 -13.00 15.38
CA VAL A 501 -4.11 -14.06 15.43
C VAL A 501 -4.10 -14.85 14.12
N ALA A 502 -4.22 -16.16 14.22
CA ALA A 502 -4.37 -17.07 13.08
C ALA A 502 -5.63 -17.94 13.26
N LEU A 503 -6.23 -18.28 12.13
CA LEU A 503 -7.40 -19.16 12.06
C LEU A 503 -6.97 -20.55 11.64
N PHE A 504 -7.58 -21.54 12.29
CA PHE A 504 -7.26 -22.93 12.09
C PHE A 504 -8.51 -23.70 11.67
N GLY A 505 -8.42 -24.38 10.53
CA GLY A 505 -9.40 -25.35 10.08
C GLY A 505 -9.05 -26.75 10.59
N LEU A 506 -10.05 -27.61 10.71
CA LEU A 506 -9.85 -29.02 10.99
C LEU A 506 -9.30 -29.72 9.75
N SER A 507 -8.27 -30.53 9.95
CA SER A 507 -7.86 -31.52 8.96
C SER A 507 -8.81 -32.73 9.01
N THR A 508 -8.69 -33.61 8.02
CA THR A 508 -9.39 -34.91 7.95
C THR A 508 -9.08 -35.80 9.16
N ASP A 509 -7.87 -35.67 9.73
CA ASP A 509 -7.55 -36.24 11.03
C ASP A 509 -8.16 -35.36 12.14
N SER A 510 -9.13 -35.91 12.88
CA SER A 510 -9.95 -35.20 13.88
C SER A 510 -9.17 -34.45 14.97
N ASN A 511 -7.86 -34.68 15.10
CA ASN A 511 -7.00 -34.13 16.13
C ASN A 511 -5.92 -33.17 15.57
N SER A 512 -5.97 -32.83 14.27
CA SER A 512 -4.98 -31.91 13.68
C SER A 512 -5.65 -30.71 13.03
N TYR A 513 -4.96 -29.58 13.16
CA TYR A 513 -5.39 -28.28 12.67
C TYR A 513 -4.42 -27.80 11.59
N SER A 514 -4.97 -27.15 10.57
CA SER A 514 -4.20 -26.51 9.51
C SER A 514 -4.62 -25.06 9.38
N LEU A 515 -3.72 -24.22 8.88
CA LEU A 515 -4.00 -22.81 8.63
C LEU A 515 -5.22 -22.67 7.70
N SER A 516 -6.15 -21.80 8.06
CA SER A 516 -7.33 -21.47 7.28
C SER A 516 -7.56 -19.96 7.28
N ASP A 517 -8.64 -19.52 6.65
CA ASP A 517 -9.04 -18.13 6.57
C ASP A 517 -10.49 -17.92 7.03
N GLY A 518 -10.85 -16.67 7.29
CA GLY A 518 -12.17 -16.33 7.82
C GLY A 518 -12.29 -14.91 8.30
N ARG A 519 -13.47 -14.58 8.83
CA ARG A 519 -13.85 -13.24 9.28
C ARG A 519 -13.91 -13.19 10.80
N ILE A 520 -13.21 -12.24 11.39
CA ILE A 520 -13.13 -12.05 12.83
C ILE A 520 -13.88 -10.77 13.22
N THR A 521 -14.73 -10.90 14.22
CA THR A 521 -15.43 -9.81 14.91
C THR A 521 -14.82 -9.61 16.30
N ILE A 522 -14.64 -8.36 16.70
CA ILE A 522 -14.11 -8.02 18.03
C ILE A 522 -15.22 -7.37 18.83
N GLU A 523 -15.53 -7.94 19.99
CA GLU A 523 -16.58 -7.49 20.89
C GLU A 523 -15.99 -7.04 22.22
N ILE A 524 -16.49 -5.91 22.75
CA ILE A 524 -16.07 -5.39 24.06
C ILE A 524 -17.31 -5.16 24.90
N ASN A 525 -17.38 -5.82 26.06
CA ASN A 525 -18.56 -5.84 26.91
C ASN A 525 -19.86 -6.13 26.11
N GLY A 526 -19.79 -6.99 25.08
CA GLY A 526 -20.91 -7.38 24.22
C GLY A 526 -21.27 -6.41 23.08
N THR A 527 -20.43 -5.39 22.78
CA THR A 527 -20.63 -4.50 21.62
C THR A 527 -19.58 -4.76 20.54
N ILE A 528 -20.02 -5.01 19.30
CA ILE A 528 -19.13 -5.24 18.14
C ILE A 528 -18.42 -3.93 17.76
N VAL A 529 -17.09 -3.96 17.65
CA VAL A 529 -16.28 -2.77 17.36
C VAL A 529 -15.41 -2.87 16.10
N VAL A 530 -15.01 -4.07 15.68
CA VAL A 530 -14.20 -4.30 14.46
C VAL A 530 -14.66 -5.58 13.77
N ASP A 531 -14.61 -5.59 12.43
CA ASP A 531 -14.95 -6.71 11.56
C ASP A 531 -13.93 -6.79 10.40
N LYS A 532 -13.07 -7.83 10.38
CA LYS A 532 -11.91 -7.95 9.46
C LYS A 532 -11.75 -9.38 8.93
N TYR A 533 -11.33 -9.52 7.67
CA TYR A 533 -10.97 -10.81 7.06
C TYR A 533 -9.47 -11.10 7.21
N ILE A 534 -9.10 -12.33 7.58
CA ILE A 534 -7.70 -12.77 7.70
C ILE A 534 -7.49 -14.14 7.03
N ASN A 535 -6.32 -14.35 6.41
CA ASN A 535 -5.98 -15.57 5.66
C ASN A 535 -4.61 -16.18 6.01
N ASN A 536 -4.01 -15.69 7.08
CA ASN A 536 -2.80 -16.19 7.72
C ASN A 536 -2.66 -15.51 9.09
N CYS A 537 -1.55 -15.74 9.79
CA CYS A 537 -1.20 -14.96 10.96
C CYS A 537 -1.22 -13.46 10.66
N SER A 538 -2.18 -12.75 11.23
CA SER A 538 -2.46 -11.35 10.93
C SER A 538 -2.51 -10.51 12.20
N LEU A 539 -1.95 -9.29 12.11
CA LEU A 539 -2.01 -8.31 13.20
C LEU A 539 -3.39 -7.64 13.26
N ILE A 540 -3.98 -7.68 14.45
CA ILE A 540 -5.23 -7.02 14.82
C ILE A 540 -4.90 -5.89 15.79
N GLU A 541 -5.37 -4.68 15.50
CA GLU A 541 -5.14 -3.50 16.33
C GLU A 541 -6.47 -2.82 16.70
N TYR A 542 -6.65 -2.46 17.98
CA TYR A 542 -7.87 -1.83 18.49
C TYR A 542 -7.60 -0.80 19.59
N THR A 543 -8.34 0.31 19.62
CA THR A 543 -8.24 1.34 20.67
C THR A 543 -9.59 1.51 21.39
N PRO A 544 -9.69 1.18 22.70
CA PRO A 544 -10.92 1.40 23.46
C PRO A 544 -11.24 2.89 23.56
N LYS A 545 -12.50 3.27 23.33
CA LYS A 545 -13.01 4.63 23.48
C LYS A 545 -14.14 4.64 24.50
N TYR A 546 -13.99 5.43 25.57
CA TYR A 546 -15.02 5.72 26.57
C TYR A 546 -15.67 4.48 27.23
N THR A 547 -14.97 3.88 28.20
CA THR A 547 -15.57 2.92 29.16
C THR A 547 -15.31 3.34 30.61
N ASN A 548 -16.22 3.00 31.52
CA ASN A 548 -16.08 3.29 32.96
C ASN A 548 -14.78 2.69 33.51
N TYR A 549 -14.01 3.44 34.30
CA TYR A 549 -12.78 2.95 34.94
C TYR A 549 -13.03 1.65 35.74
N GLY A 550 -12.26 0.60 35.44
CA GLY A 550 -12.47 -0.74 36.00
C GLY A 550 -11.89 -1.86 35.12
N GLU A 551 -12.29 -3.09 35.41
CA GLU A 551 -11.94 -4.30 34.66
C GLU A 551 -12.92 -4.51 33.48
N HIS A 552 -12.40 -4.82 32.30
CA HIS A 552 -13.17 -5.03 31.07
C HIS A 552 -12.74 -6.31 30.35
N ASN A 553 -13.70 -6.98 29.72
CA ASN A 553 -13.47 -8.19 28.94
C ASN A 553 -13.60 -7.89 27.44
N VAL A 554 -12.57 -8.25 26.68
CA VAL A 554 -12.57 -8.29 25.20
C VAL A 554 -12.84 -9.72 24.77
N ALA A 555 -13.85 -9.92 23.95
CA ALA A 555 -14.15 -11.18 23.31
C ALA A 555 -13.76 -11.07 21.83
N LEU A 556 -12.85 -11.92 21.36
CA LEU A 556 -12.63 -12.09 19.92
C LEU A 556 -13.56 -13.21 19.45
N SER A 557 -14.57 -12.86 18.66
CA SER A 557 -15.52 -13.81 18.09
C SER A 557 -15.19 -14.08 16.61
N VAL A 558 -15.16 -15.34 16.18
CA VAL A 558 -15.13 -15.67 14.75
C VAL A 558 -16.56 -15.94 14.31
N THR A 559 -17.11 -15.07 13.47
CA THR A 559 -18.43 -15.31 12.89
C THR A 559 -18.26 -16.13 11.62
N THR A 560 -18.51 -17.43 11.69
CA THR A 560 -18.48 -18.32 10.53
C THR A 560 -19.90 -18.52 9.99
N ASN A 561 -20.09 -18.42 8.67
CA ASN A 561 -21.40 -18.64 8.00
C ASN A 561 -21.74 -20.14 7.86
N THR A 562 -21.47 -20.92 8.90
CA THR A 562 -21.53 -22.38 8.87
C THR A 562 -22.89 -22.85 9.37
N PHE A 563 -23.29 -24.08 9.01
CA PHE A 563 -24.58 -24.67 9.43
C PHE A 563 -24.75 -24.77 10.96
N TYR A 564 -23.65 -24.60 11.72
CA TYR A 564 -23.62 -24.78 13.16
C TYR A 564 -23.44 -23.48 13.97
N ASN A 565 -23.35 -22.29 13.33
CA ASN A 565 -23.08 -21.02 14.01
C ASN A 565 -22.10 -21.21 15.18
N ILE A 566 -20.91 -21.74 14.89
CA ILE A 566 -19.90 -21.93 15.93
C ILE A 566 -19.33 -20.54 16.22
N GLU A 567 -19.78 -19.93 17.31
CA GLU A 567 -19.16 -18.74 17.89
C GLU A 567 -17.90 -19.19 18.64
N LEU A 568 -16.75 -19.08 17.97
CA LEU A 568 -15.45 -19.23 18.62
C LEU A 568 -15.15 -17.94 19.36
N GLN A 569 -15.08 -17.99 20.69
CA GLN A 569 -14.85 -16.84 21.54
C GLN A 569 -13.54 -17.02 22.32
N LEU A 570 -12.61 -16.08 22.16
CA LEU A 570 -11.41 -15.96 22.98
C LEU A 570 -11.56 -14.72 23.88
N ASP A 571 -11.64 -14.94 25.18
CA ASP A 571 -11.83 -13.88 26.19
C ASP A 571 -10.50 -13.41 26.77
N ILE A 572 -10.30 -12.08 26.77
CA ILE A 572 -9.11 -11.42 27.31
C ILE A 572 -9.55 -10.29 28.26
N SER A 573 -9.07 -10.29 29.50
CA SER A 573 -9.37 -9.25 30.50
C SER A 573 -8.28 -8.17 30.58
N PHE A 574 -8.67 -6.90 30.70
CA PHE A 574 -7.75 -5.76 30.92
C PHE A 574 -8.33 -4.74 31.93
N THR A 575 -7.47 -3.92 32.58
CA THR A 575 -7.88 -2.94 33.63
C THR A 575 -7.51 -1.49 33.27
N LEU A 576 -8.39 -0.51 33.56
CA LEU A 576 -8.25 0.92 33.20
C LEU A 576 -8.11 1.90 34.41
N ASN A 577 -7.07 2.77 34.47
CA ASN A 577 -6.72 3.72 35.59
C ASN A 577 -6.70 5.25 35.24
N GLU A 578 -6.76 6.16 36.24
CA GLU A 578 -6.66 7.66 36.15
C GLU A 578 -5.21 8.23 35.97
N CYS A 579 -5.05 9.51 35.57
CA CYS A 579 -3.77 10.16 35.21
C CYS A 579 -3.02 10.89 36.38
N PRO A 580 -1.67 10.84 36.47
CA PRO A 580 -0.83 11.51 37.49
C PRO A 580 -0.51 13.01 37.23
N ILE A 581 0.02 13.75 38.24
CA ILE A 581 0.36 15.20 38.14
C ILE A 581 1.37 15.45 37.01
N GLY A 582 1.01 16.33 36.08
CA GLY A 582 1.75 16.58 34.84
C GLY A 582 1.08 15.96 33.61
N PHE A 583 0.00 15.18 33.80
CA PHE A 583 -0.82 14.59 32.75
C PHE A 583 -2.30 14.95 32.96
N SER A 584 -3.03 15.21 31.88
CA SER A 584 -4.46 15.50 31.82
C SER A 584 -5.11 14.73 30.68
N VAL A 585 -6.37 14.32 30.85
CA VAL A 585 -7.12 13.61 29.82
C VAL A 585 -7.38 14.53 28.62
N ASN A 586 -6.90 14.17 27.43
CA ASN A 586 -7.17 14.89 26.19
C ASN A 586 -8.60 14.59 25.68
N SER A 587 -9.12 15.41 24.75
CA SER A 587 -10.40 15.25 24.04
C SER A 587 -10.63 13.87 23.40
N LEU A 588 -9.55 13.11 23.18
CA LEU A 588 -9.54 11.74 22.66
C LEU A 588 -9.60 10.64 23.73
N GLY A 589 -9.63 10.99 25.02
CA GLY A 589 -9.62 10.03 26.13
C GLY A 589 -8.24 9.39 26.33
N ILE A 590 -7.15 10.16 26.26
CA ILE A 590 -5.79 9.67 26.54
C ILE A 590 -5.18 10.56 27.63
N CYS A 591 -4.51 9.96 28.62
CA CYS A 591 -3.67 10.69 29.59
C CYS A 591 -2.50 11.34 28.84
N ASP A 592 -2.68 12.60 28.44
CA ASP A 592 -1.72 13.37 27.69
C ASP A 592 -1.02 14.38 28.61
N CYS A 593 0.17 14.88 28.25
CA CYS A 593 0.87 15.85 29.07
C CYS A 593 -0.03 17.09 29.32
N SER A 594 -0.31 17.42 30.58
CA SER A 594 -0.99 18.68 30.93
C SER A 594 -0.10 19.91 30.67
N VAL A 595 1.19 19.66 30.42
CA VAL A 595 2.26 20.63 30.19
C VAL A 595 2.64 20.68 28.68
N SER A 596 1.81 20.12 27.80
CA SER A 596 2.14 19.95 26.37
C SER A 596 2.41 21.29 25.64
N ARG A 597 3.66 21.43 25.16
CA ARG A 597 4.11 22.33 24.09
C ARG A 597 4.75 21.46 23.00
N GLU A 598 4.92 21.97 21.78
CA GLU A 598 5.42 21.22 20.60
C GLU A 598 6.73 20.42 20.83
N ASN A 599 7.54 20.78 21.84
CA ASN A 599 8.83 20.16 22.13
C ASN A 599 8.91 19.37 23.46
N VAL A 600 7.78 19.06 24.10
CA VAL A 600 7.74 18.31 25.37
C VAL A 600 7.09 16.95 25.14
N ARG A 601 7.80 15.89 25.53
CA ARG A 601 7.30 14.51 25.57
C ARG A 601 7.34 14.01 27.01
N CYS A 602 6.20 13.59 27.52
CA CYS A 602 6.14 12.91 28.79
C CYS A 602 5.97 11.42 28.53
N ASP A 603 6.77 10.62 29.21
CA ASP A 603 6.59 9.17 29.23
C ASP A 603 5.81 8.80 30.50
N ILE A 604 4.56 8.39 30.30
CA ILE A 604 3.65 8.00 31.37
C ILE A 604 4.16 6.78 32.14
N ASN A 605 4.85 5.84 31.48
CA ASN A 605 5.29 4.58 32.09
C ASN A 605 6.45 4.80 33.07
N SER A 606 7.28 5.84 32.86
CA SER A 606 8.46 6.11 33.67
C SER A 606 8.39 7.40 34.50
N LEU A 607 7.29 8.16 34.39
CA LEU A 607 7.10 9.50 34.98
C LEU A 607 8.21 10.50 34.59
N LYS A 608 8.87 10.26 33.46
CA LYS A 608 9.97 11.09 32.97
C LYS A 608 9.43 12.14 32.01
N ILE A 609 9.88 13.37 32.19
CA ILE A 609 9.59 14.47 31.27
C ILE A 609 10.85 14.67 30.43
N THR A 610 10.68 14.59 29.12
CA THR A 610 11.72 14.89 28.14
C THR A 610 11.32 16.12 27.36
N HIS A 611 12.07 17.21 27.48
CA HIS A 611 11.90 18.35 26.58
C HIS A 611 13.10 18.45 25.65
N ASN A 612 12.83 18.95 24.45
CA ASN A 612 13.84 19.31 23.47
C ASN A 612 13.87 20.83 23.32
N GLY A 613 15.06 21.39 23.09
CA GLY A 613 15.25 22.82 22.96
C GLY A 613 15.24 23.60 24.29
N LEU A 614 15.25 24.92 24.15
CA LEU A 614 15.45 25.89 25.23
C LEU A 614 14.18 26.07 26.07
N LEU A 615 13.87 25.07 26.91
CA LEU A 615 12.75 25.10 27.84
C LEU A 615 13.26 24.82 29.25
N TRP A 616 12.57 25.33 30.26
CA TRP A 616 12.77 24.91 31.64
C TRP A 616 11.43 24.64 32.30
N ILE A 617 11.29 23.45 32.87
CA ILE A 617 10.10 23.00 33.57
C ILE A 617 10.46 22.71 35.02
N GLY A 618 9.75 23.33 35.95
CA GLY A 618 9.99 23.12 37.37
C GLY A 618 8.87 23.68 38.24
N THR A 619 8.92 23.36 39.52
CA THR A 619 7.92 23.81 40.49
C THR A 619 8.27 25.19 41.04
N TYR A 620 7.25 26.01 41.30
CA TYR A 620 7.41 27.28 42.01
C TYR A 620 7.10 27.09 43.49
N HIS A 621 8.11 27.17 44.36
CA HIS A 621 7.95 26.96 45.81
C HIS A 621 7.71 28.26 46.58
N THR A 622 6.66 28.29 47.39
CA THR A 622 6.57 29.17 48.56
C THR A 622 6.59 28.32 49.83
N SER A 623 7.79 28.09 50.37
CA SER A 623 8.06 27.68 51.78
C SER A 623 7.82 26.24 52.28
N THR A 624 7.46 25.24 51.46
CA THR A 624 7.47 23.80 51.89
C THR A 624 8.19 22.87 50.89
N PRO A 625 8.91 21.82 51.35
CA PRO A 625 9.62 20.88 50.48
C PRO A 625 8.65 19.96 49.70
N PHE A 626 8.97 19.72 48.43
CA PHE A 626 8.17 18.94 47.46
C PHE A 626 8.20 17.42 47.72
N ASN A 627 7.12 16.71 47.36
CA ASN A 627 7.09 15.24 47.25
C ASN A 627 6.33 14.83 45.97
N ALA A 628 7.03 14.21 45.02
CA ALA A 628 6.50 13.82 43.70
C ALA A 628 5.49 12.66 43.72
N ASN A 629 5.41 11.88 44.80
CA ASN A 629 4.56 10.68 44.86
C ASN A 629 3.16 10.94 45.43
N ALA A 630 2.84 12.18 45.82
CA ALA A 630 1.57 12.54 46.41
C ALA A 630 0.82 13.53 45.52
N THR A 631 -0.49 13.33 45.35
CA THR A 631 -1.39 14.31 44.73
C THR A 631 -1.46 15.54 45.62
N ASN A 632 -0.65 16.57 45.31
CA ASN A 632 -0.59 17.80 46.08
C ASN A 632 -1.39 18.90 45.36
N PRO A 633 -2.61 19.25 45.84
CA PRO A 633 -3.53 20.12 45.11
C PRO A 633 -3.09 21.59 44.97
N ASN A 634 -1.96 21.99 45.58
CA ASN A 634 -1.46 23.37 45.57
C ASN A 634 -0.15 23.57 44.77
N ALA A 635 0.30 22.59 44.00
CA ALA A 635 1.52 22.72 43.21
C ALA A 635 1.31 23.61 41.96
N CYS A 636 2.21 24.56 41.74
CA CYS A 636 2.27 25.37 40.52
C CYS A 636 3.52 25.02 39.70
N ILE A 637 3.32 24.80 38.41
CA ILE A 637 4.37 24.45 37.45
C ILE A 637 4.74 25.70 36.66
N ILE A 638 6.03 25.96 36.53
CA ILE A 638 6.62 26.88 35.57
C ILE A 638 6.93 26.07 34.31
N ASN A 639 6.42 26.53 33.17
CA ASN A 639 6.73 25.96 31.86
C ASN A 639 6.98 27.11 30.88
N GLU A 640 8.24 27.56 30.81
CA GLU A 640 8.62 28.74 30.02
C GLU A 640 9.93 28.53 29.26
N ASP A 641 10.10 29.27 28.17
CA ASP A 641 11.26 29.15 27.29
C ASP A 641 12.54 29.62 28.00
N CYS A 642 13.51 28.75 28.18
CA CYS A 642 14.74 29.04 28.91
C CYS A 642 15.88 29.46 27.96
N LEU A 643 16.02 30.76 27.76
CA LEU A 643 16.95 31.32 26.77
C LEU A 643 18.43 31.25 27.15
N LEU A 644 18.79 31.14 28.43
CA LEU A 644 20.19 31.04 28.87
C LEU A 644 20.43 29.85 29.79
N TYR A 645 21.57 29.18 29.57
CA TYR A 645 22.11 28.11 30.41
C TYR A 645 21.24 26.87 30.60
N CYS A 646 20.12 26.75 29.88
CA CYS A 646 19.43 25.48 29.72
C CYS A 646 20.07 24.65 28.61
N SER A 647 20.03 23.33 28.77
CA SER A 647 20.53 22.40 27.77
C SER A 647 19.71 22.53 26.48
N PRO A 648 20.34 22.81 25.32
CA PRO A 648 19.66 22.78 24.04
C PRO A 648 19.42 21.35 23.54
N ASN A 649 20.11 20.36 24.11
CA ASN A 649 19.95 18.94 23.80
C ASN A 649 18.78 18.35 24.59
N PRO A 650 18.15 17.27 24.10
CA PRO A 650 17.06 16.61 24.82
C PRO A 650 17.51 16.19 26.23
N VAL A 651 16.81 16.70 27.24
CA VAL A 651 17.04 16.33 28.64
C VAL A 651 15.85 15.55 29.15
N THR A 652 16.14 14.40 29.74
CA THR A 652 15.16 13.58 30.44
C THR A 652 15.42 13.71 31.93
N PHE A 653 14.43 14.22 32.67
CA PHE A 653 14.55 14.48 34.10
C PHE A 653 13.24 14.16 34.81
N GLN A 654 13.28 14.17 36.14
CA GLN A 654 12.11 14.04 36.99
C GLN A 654 11.85 15.38 37.69
N LEU A 655 10.60 15.67 38.06
CA LEU A 655 10.25 16.91 38.77
C LEU A 655 10.99 17.10 40.11
N ASN A 656 11.62 16.05 40.67
CA ASN A 656 12.49 16.14 41.85
C ASN A 656 13.93 16.60 41.54
N ASP A 657 14.40 16.51 40.29
CA ASP A 657 15.76 16.84 39.87
C ASP A 657 15.72 17.79 38.66
N THR A 658 15.32 19.04 38.92
CA THR A 658 15.15 20.06 37.89
C THR A 658 16.48 20.67 37.42
N ASP A 659 17.56 20.52 38.21
CA ASP A 659 18.90 21.02 37.91
C ASP A 659 19.59 20.27 36.75
N ALA A 660 19.09 19.08 36.40
CA ALA A 660 19.52 18.32 35.22
C ALA A 660 19.27 19.06 33.89
N GLN A 661 18.36 20.04 33.89
CA GLN A 661 18.04 20.87 32.72
C GLN A 661 19.11 21.95 32.42
N CYS A 662 20.08 22.16 33.31
CA CYS A 662 21.06 23.25 33.25
C CYS A 662 22.46 22.83 32.76
N VAL A 663 23.19 23.76 32.13
CA VAL A 663 24.59 23.58 31.67
C VAL A 663 25.56 24.52 32.44
N ASP A 664 26.88 24.31 32.28
CA ASP A 664 27.95 25.13 32.91
C ASP A 664 27.87 25.22 34.45
N ASP A 665 27.47 24.12 35.10
CA ASP A 665 27.29 24.01 36.56
C ASP A 665 26.33 25.05 37.16
N ARG A 666 25.40 25.54 36.32
CA ARG A 666 24.23 26.32 36.73
C ARG A 666 23.15 25.40 37.31
N GLY A 667 22.23 25.99 38.06
CA GLY A 667 21.09 25.29 38.67
C GLY A 667 20.03 26.28 39.16
N GLN A 668 19.11 25.79 39.99
CA GLN A 668 17.98 26.54 40.55
C GLN A 668 17.03 27.06 39.48
N ILE A 669 16.15 28.01 39.83
CA ILE A 669 15.06 28.48 38.98
C ILE A 669 15.63 28.98 37.65
N MET A 670 15.22 28.34 36.56
CA MET A 670 15.64 28.65 35.17
C MET A 670 17.15 28.75 34.99
N CYS A 671 17.94 27.93 35.70
CA CYS A 671 19.40 27.92 35.60
C CYS A 671 20.06 29.27 35.90
N GLY A 672 19.41 30.09 36.74
CA GLY A 672 19.79 31.46 37.04
C GLY A 672 21.07 31.62 37.86
N SER A 673 21.29 30.70 38.80
CA SER A 673 22.40 30.78 39.76
C SER A 673 23.35 29.60 39.59
N CYS A 674 24.51 29.69 40.23
CA CYS A 674 25.39 28.54 40.36
C CYS A 674 24.79 27.49 41.30
N ARG A 675 25.09 26.22 41.06
CA ARG A 675 24.80 25.13 42.01
C ARG A 675 25.49 25.41 43.36
N ASP A 676 24.95 24.83 44.42
CA ASP A 676 25.50 25.01 45.76
C ASP A 676 26.99 24.59 45.81
N GLY A 677 27.83 25.45 46.36
CA GLY A 677 29.30 25.25 46.42
C GLY A 677 30.09 25.76 45.21
N TYR A 678 29.44 26.25 44.15
CA TYR A 678 30.07 26.86 42.98
C TYR A 678 29.97 28.39 42.99
N SER A 679 30.91 29.05 42.31
CA SER A 679 30.98 30.52 42.21
C SER A 679 31.05 30.96 40.76
N LEU A 680 30.48 32.13 40.45
CA LEU A 680 30.51 32.68 39.10
C LEU A 680 31.92 33.15 38.74
N LEU A 681 32.40 32.84 37.53
CA LEU A 681 33.69 33.30 37.04
C LEU A 681 33.64 34.75 36.53
N MET A 682 34.71 35.52 36.76
CA MET A 682 34.91 36.83 36.16
C MET A 682 35.42 36.65 34.73
N GLY A 683 34.71 37.22 33.74
CA GLY A 683 35.07 37.11 32.32
C GLY A 683 34.19 36.14 31.52
N SER A 684 33.53 35.17 32.16
CA SER A 684 32.50 34.31 31.55
C SER A 684 31.28 34.15 32.46
N ASN A 685 30.26 33.44 32.00
CA ASN A 685 29.04 33.18 32.76
C ASN A 685 29.00 31.75 33.34
N LYS A 686 30.14 31.05 33.36
CA LYS A 686 30.27 29.71 33.92
C LYS A 686 30.46 29.75 35.43
N CYS A 687 30.07 28.66 36.08
CA CYS A 687 30.27 28.44 37.50
C CYS A 687 31.40 27.45 37.73
N GLU A 688 32.33 27.75 38.65
CA GLU A 688 33.43 26.85 39.01
C GLU A 688 33.70 26.92 40.51
N GLN A 689 34.38 25.92 41.05
CA GLN A 689 34.79 25.90 42.44
C GLN A 689 36.00 26.80 42.69
N CYS A 690 35.79 27.82 43.51
CA CYS A 690 36.77 28.84 43.83
C CYS A 690 37.64 28.46 45.04
N HIS A 691 38.90 28.08 44.82
CA HIS A 691 39.85 27.77 45.89
C HIS A 691 40.89 28.89 46.14
N ASN A 692 40.95 29.37 47.40
CA ASN A 692 41.91 30.30 48.03
C ASN A 692 41.70 31.82 47.89
N SER A 693 41.66 32.52 49.03
CA SER A 693 41.40 33.96 49.14
C SER A 693 42.59 34.88 48.76
N TYR A 694 43.84 34.41 48.84
CA TYR A 694 45.02 35.24 48.53
C TYR A 694 45.18 35.58 47.04
N LYS A 695 44.55 34.80 46.15
CA LYS A 695 44.53 35.06 44.70
C LYS A 695 43.79 36.35 44.35
N MET A 696 42.77 36.74 45.14
CA MET A 696 42.01 37.99 44.92
C MET A 696 42.93 39.22 44.96
N ILE A 697 43.83 39.30 45.95
CA ILE A 697 44.77 40.43 46.11
C ILE A 697 45.77 40.47 44.94
N ALA A 698 46.26 39.30 44.49
CA ALA A 698 47.15 39.21 43.35
C ALA A 698 46.47 39.69 42.05
N TRP A 699 45.21 39.32 41.83
CA TRP A 699 44.43 39.79 40.69
C TRP A 699 44.20 41.31 40.72
N ILE A 700 43.86 41.87 41.88
CA ILE A 700 43.69 43.33 42.03
C ILE A 700 44.99 44.08 41.68
N ALA A 701 46.14 43.60 42.17
CA ALA A 701 47.44 44.21 41.86
C ALA A 701 47.80 44.11 40.37
N LEU A 702 47.54 42.96 39.75
CA LEU A 702 47.75 42.77 38.30
C LEU A 702 46.87 43.72 37.50
N PHE A 703 45.58 43.85 37.82
CA PHE A 703 44.67 44.75 37.12
C PHE A 703 45.04 46.22 37.28
N ALA A 704 45.58 46.60 38.44
CA ALA A 704 46.08 47.94 38.63
C ALA A 704 47.19 48.25 37.61
N VAL A 705 48.17 47.36 37.46
CA VAL A 705 49.28 47.52 36.51
C VAL A 705 48.82 47.47 35.05
N MET A 706 47.94 46.52 34.71
CA MET A 706 47.45 46.34 33.34
C MET A 706 46.66 47.55 32.85
N GLY A 707 45.89 48.22 33.72
CA GLY A 707 45.19 49.46 33.37
C GLY A 707 46.16 50.58 32.99
N VAL A 708 47.26 50.75 33.71
CA VAL A 708 48.29 51.75 33.39
C VAL A 708 49.00 51.43 32.08
N LEU A 709 49.36 50.15 31.87
CA LEU A 709 49.99 49.70 30.61
C LEU A 709 49.08 49.94 29.40
N LEU A 710 47.77 49.68 29.53
CA LEU A 710 46.80 49.92 28.46
C LEU A 710 46.78 51.41 28.07
N VAL A 711 46.73 52.32 29.04
CA VAL A 711 46.73 53.77 28.76
C VAL A 711 48.04 54.21 28.08
N VAL A 712 49.19 53.71 28.54
CA VAL A 712 50.50 54.01 27.92
C VAL A 712 50.58 53.46 26.50
N LEU A 713 50.08 52.24 26.25
CA LEU A 713 50.05 51.62 24.94
C LEU A 713 49.22 52.42 23.94
N LEU A 714 48.03 52.89 24.36
CA LEU A 714 47.17 53.74 23.52
C LEU A 714 47.86 55.05 23.12
N ILE A 715 48.64 55.65 24.02
CA ILE A 715 49.44 56.84 23.72
C ILE A 715 50.58 56.52 22.76
N ALA A 716 51.35 55.46 23.03
CA ALA A 716 52.56 55.12 22.26
C ALA A 716 52.24 54.71 20.81
N LEU A 717 51.18 53.93 20.61
CA LEU A 717 50.74 53.47 19.29
C LEU A 717 49.85 54.49 18.57
N ASN A 718 49.52 55.62 19.21
CA ASN A 718 48.58 56.62 18.71
C ASN A 718 47.26 55.98 18.22
N LEU A 719 46.79 54.97 18.96
CA LEU A 719 45.54 54.27 18.70
C LEU A 719 44.38 55.12 19.23
N THR A 720 44.07 56.19 18.49
CA THR A 720 43.08 57.19 18.89
C THR A 720 41.95 57.27 17.90
N VAL A 721 40.74 57.57 18.41
CA VAL A 721 39.54 57.77 17.59
C VAL A 721 39.74 58.87 16.53
N SER A 722 40.66 59.82 16.75
CA SER A 722 41.02 60.88 15.81
C SER A 722 41.68 60.42 14.52
N VAL A 723 42.24 59.20 14.48
CA VAL A 723 42.78 58.60 13.26
C VAL A 723 41.67 58.02 12.38
N GLY A 724 40.51 57.70 12.98
CA GLY A 724 39.30 57.23 12.31
C GLY A 724 39.26 55.73 12.00
N THR A 725 40.35 54.98 12.16
CA THR A 725 40.39 53.52 11.93
C THR A 725 39.68 52.72 13.03
N LEU A 726 39.54 53.29 14.22
CA LEU A 726 38.97 52.60 15.38
C LEU A 726 37.44 52.63 15.41
N ASN A 727 36.77 53.65 14.90
CA ASN A 727 35.31 53.79 15.06
C ASN A 727 34.52 52.58 14.53
N GLY A 728 34.81 52.15 13.29
CA GLY A 728 34.21 50.95 12.70
C GLY A 728 34.57 49.66 13.44
N LEU A 729 35.84 49.50 13.86
CA LEU A 729 36.30 48.34 14.64
C LEU A 729 35.62 48.25 16.01
N LEU A 730 35.48 49.39 16.70
CA LEU A 730 34.83 49.44 18.01
C LEU A 730 33.35 49.14 17.86
N PHE A 731 32.66 49.76 16.90
CA PHE A 731 31.27 49.41 16.60
C PHE A 731 31.11 47.91 16.32
N TYR A 732 31.98 47.32 15.49
CA TYR A 732 32.01 45.89 15.23
C TYR A 732 32.18 45.04 16.50
N ALA A 733 33.27 45.25 17.25
CA ALA A 733 33.57 44.47 18.43
C ALA A 733 32.47 44.60 19.50
N ASN A 734 31.87 45.78 19.63
CA ASN A 734 30.79 46.02 20.59
C ASN A 734 29.51 45.26 20.22
N ILE A 735 29.13 45.24 18.94
CA ILE A 735 27.95 44.52 18.47
C ILE A 735 28.18 43.00 18.53
N VAL A 736 29.35 42.49 18.13
CA VAL A 736 29.67 41.06 18.23
C VAL A 736 29.60 40.58 19.67
N LYS A 737 30.15 41.35 20.62
CA LYS A 737 30.11 40.98 22.05
C LYS A 737 28.70 41.08 22.65
N LEU A 738 27.86 41.98 22.13
CA LEU A 738 26.46 42.08 22.53
C LEU A 738 25.62 40.88 22.08
N TYR A 739 25.87 40.41 20.85
CA TYR A 739 25.15 39.28 20.24
C TYR A 739 25.86 37.92 20.43
N GLU A 740 26.91 37.85 21.25
CA GLU A 740 27.68 36.63 21.56
C GLU A 740 26.82 35.40 21.90
N PRO A 741 25.77 35.47 22.76
CA PRO A 741 24.95 34.29 23.08
C PRO A 741 24.12 33.78 21.89
N VAL A 742 23.80 34.65 20.92
CA VAL A 742 23.03 34.30 19.72
C VAL A 742 23.95 33.83 18.59
N LEU A 743 25.11 34.48 18.43
CA LEU A 743 26.06 34.21 17.34
C LEU A 743 27.02 33.03 17.61
N SER A 744 27.29 32.67 18.87
CA SER A 744 28.36 31.71 19.23
C SER A 744 27.88 30.59 20.16
N ARG A 745 26.82 29.86 19.77
CA ARG A 745 26.27 28.72 20.52
C ARG A 745 27.23 27.51 20.63
N LYS A 746 28.23 27.42 19.74
CA LYS A 746 29.41 26.54 19.86
C LYS A 746 30.65 27.42 19.73
N GLY A 747 31.54 27.33 20.72
CA GLY A 747 32.60 28.31 20.98
C GLY A 747 33.35 28.81 19.75
N ALA A 748 33.34 30.13 19.53
CA ALA A 748 34.25 30.80 18.63
C ALA A 748 35.71 30.49 18.98
N LEU A 749 36.62 30.63 18.00
CA LEU A 749 38.07 30.55 18.21
C LEU A 749 38.45 31.37 19.46
N PRO A 750 38.98 30.74 20.53
CA PRO A 750 39.11 31.38 21.85
C PRO A 750 39.98 32.64 21.78
N VAL A 751 40.95 32.68 20.88
CA VAL A 751 41.83 33.82 20.64
C VAL A 751 41.07 35.04 20.10
N LEU A 752 40.11 34.86 19.19
CA LEU A 752 39.35 35.97 18.61
C LEU A 752 38.34 36.55 19.63
N SER A 753 37.69 35.69 20.42
CA SER A 753 36.79 36.12 21.50
C SER A 753 37.54 36.88 22.60
N GLN A 754 38.76 36.46 22.94
CA GLN A 754 39.65 37.17 23.86
C GLN A 754 39.97 38.59 23.37
N VAL A 755 40.38 38.73 22.11
CA VAL A 755 40.72 40.04 21.52
C VAL A 755 39.50 40.96 21.46
N ILE A 756 38.33 40.44 21.07
CA ILE A 756 37.07 41.21 21.07
C ILE A 756 36.69 41.63 22.48
N SER A 757 36.91 40.77 23.48
CA SER A 757 36.66 41.09 24.88
C SER A 757 37.58 42.21 25.36
N TRP A 758 38.88 42.19 25.06
CA TRP A 758 39.79 43.28 25.43
C TRP A 758 39.42 44.62 24.80
N ILE A 759 39.01 44.61 23.52
CA ILE A 759 38.52 45.82 22.84
C ILE A 759 37.27 46.38 23.53
N ASN A 760 36.44 45.53 24.13
CA ASN A 760 35.25 45.92 24.90
C ASN A 760 35.54 46.30 26.36
N LEU A 761 36.81 46.35 26.79
CA LEU A 761 37.19 46.50 28.20
C LEU A 761 36.64 45.36 29.09
N ASP A 762 36.45 44.17 28.53
CA ASP A 762 36.25 42.92 29.25
C ASP A 762 37.61 42.26 29.55
N PHE A 763 37.68 41.45 30.60
CA PHE A 763 38.91 40.75 31.00
C PHE A 763 39.38 39.73 29.95
N GLY A 764 38.44 39.10 29.23
CA GLY A 764 38.73 38.18 28.13
C GLY A 764 39.21 36.78 28.55
N PHE A 765 39.65 36.60 29.79
CA PHE A 765 39.97 35.28 30.36
C PHE A 765 39.09 35.01 31.60
N GLU A 766 38.83 33.73 31.85
CA GLU A 766 37.97 33.26 32.94
C GLU A 766 38.78 33.21 34.24
N ILE A 767 38.30 33.91 35.29
CA ILE A 767 39.00 34.01 36.57
C ILE A 767 38.02 33.83 37.70
N CYS A 768 38.32 32.89 38.59
CA CYS A 768 37.69 32.86 39.91
C CYS A 768 38.22 34.04 40.76
N PHE A 769 37.38 35.07 40.99
CA PHE A 769 37.79 36.27 41.73
C PHE A 769 37.74 36.06 43.27
N TYR A 770 36.64 35.52 43.80
CA TYR A 770 36.50 35.03 45.19
C TYR A 770 35.34 34.03 45.31
N ASN A 771 35.31 33.24 46.39
CA ASN A 771 34.27 32.23 46.64
C ASN A 771 32.93 32.88 47.03
N GLY A 772 31.84 32.45 46.40
CA GLY A 772 30.49 32.99 46.57
C GLY A 772 30.18 34.21 45.70
N MET A 773 30.98 34.48 44.66
CA MET A 773 30.66 35.55 43.71
C MET A 773 29.42 35.17 42.88
N ASP A 774 28.41 36.04 42.89
CA ASP A 774 27.16 35.89 42.14
C ASP A 774 27.03 36.95 41.03
N SER A 775 25.96 36.86 40.23
CA SER A 775 25.67 37.83 39.16
C SER A 775 25.58 39.26 39.69
N TYR A 776 25.05 39.45 40.91
CA TYR A 776 24.93 40.76 41.54
C TYR A 776 26.29 41.41 41.81
N ALA A 777 27.22 40.70 42.42
CA ALA A 777 28.56 41.20 42.68
C ALA A 777 29.34 41.47 41.38
N LYS A 778 29.17 40.61 40.37
CA LYS A 778 29.79 40.79 39.06
C LYS A 778 29.43 42.13 38.42
N GLN A 779 28.16 42.55 38.44
CA GLN A 779 27.75 43.81 37.81
C GLN A 779 28.36 45.05 38.48
N TRP A 780 28.52 45.04 39.81
CA TRP A 780 29.20 46.13 40.52
C TRP A 780 30.66 46.32 40.06
N LEU A 781 31.38 45.21 39.87
CA LEU A 781 32.76 45.24 39.36
C LEU A 781 32.82 45.80 37.93
N GLN A 782 31.81 45.53 37.09
CA GLN A 782 31.75 46.08 35.73
C GLN A 782 31.57 47.61 35.71
N PHE A 783 30.86 48.17 36.68
CA PHE A 783 30.75 49.63 36.83
C PHE A 783 32.04 50.28 37.34
N ALA A 784 32.78 49.60 38.22
CA ALA A 784 33.99 50.14 38.83
C ALA A 784 35.17 50.27 37.84
N PHE A 785 35.30 49.33 36.89
CA PHE A 785 36.46 49.26 36.00
C PHE A 785 36.62 50.48 35.06
N PRO A 786 35.57 50.98 34.37
CA PRO A 786 35.67 52.20 33.56
C PRO A 786 36.05 53.46 34.37
N LEU A 787 35.50 53.59 35.58
CA LEU A 787 35.81 54.70 36.48
C LEU A 787 37.28 54.70 36.89
N TYR A 788 37.83 53.51 37.16
CA TYR A 788 39.25 53.32 37.44
C TYR A 788 40.15 53.84 36.29
N LEU A 789 39.85 53.48 35.04
CA LEU A 789 40.64 53.94 33.88
C LEU A 789 40.56 55.46 33.67
N TRP A 790 39.39 56.06 33.91
CA TRP A 790 39.23 57.53 33.84
C TRP A 790 40.06 58.25 34.89
N ILE A 791 40.12 57.73 36.11
CA ILE A 791 40.96 58.29 37.18
C ILE A 791 42.44 58.27 36.76
N ILE A 792 42.93 57.18 36.18
CA ILE A 792 44.33 57.07 35.71
C ILE A 792 44.66 58.14 34.67
N ILE A 793 43.84 58.28 33.62
CA ILE A 793 44.13 59.25 32.55
C ILE A 793 44.00 60.69 33.05
N ILE A 794 43.08 60.99 33.97
CA ILE A 794 42.99 62.31 34.61
C ILE A 794 44.26 62.62 35.40
N ILE A 795 44.79 61.65 36.15
CA ILE A 795 46.06 61.79 36.89
C ILE A 795 47.22 62.04 35.90
N ILE A 796 47.30 61.28 34.80
CA ILE A 796 48.32 61.47 33.77
C ILE A 796 48.22 62.86 33.13
N ILE A 797 47.01 63.35 32.82
CA ILE A 797 46.79 64.71 32.31
C ILE A 797 47.28 65.77 33.30
N GLN A 798 46.98 65.61 34.59
CA GLN A 798 47.44 66.53 35.62
C GLN A 798 48.97 66.52 35.76
N LEU A 799 49.60 65.34 35.68
CA LEU A 799 51.06 65.19 35.70
C LEU A 799 51.73 65.82 34.47
N CYS A 800 51.17 65.62 33.27
CA CYS A 800 51.64 66.24 32.03
C CYS A 800 51.56 67.77 32.09
N ARG A 801 50.53 68.34 32.72
CA ARG A 801 50.43 69.80 32.94
C ARG A 801 51.47 70.33 33.93
N ARG A 802 51.84 69.54 34.94
CA ARG A 802 52.78 69.96 35.99
C ARG A 802 54.26 69.83 35.57
N TYR A 803 54.60 68.86 34.72
CA TYR A 803 55.99 68.59 34.30
C TYR A 803 56.19 68.81 32.79
N GLY A 804 56.80 69.94 32.42
CA GLY A 804 56.95 70.36 31.01
C GLY A 804 57.74 69.39 30.10
N LYS A 805 58.65 68.59 30.64
CA LYS A 805 59.38 67.57 29.87
C LYS A 805 58.47 66.43 29.39
N ILE A 806 57.52 65.99 30.23
CA ILE A 806 56.56 64.94 29.87
C ILE A 806 55.50 65.50 28.90
N SER A 807 55.12 66.77 29.09
CA SER A 807 54.24 67.47 28.15
C SER A 807 54.79 67.50 26.72
N ARG A 808 56.11 67.70 26.53
CA ARG A 808 56.73 67.65 25.20
C ARG A 808 56.74 66.25 24.57
N LEU A 809 56.68 65.19 25.37
CA LEU A 809 56.68 63.81 24.89
C LEU A 809 55.25 63.30 24.59
N MET A 810 54.26 63.69 25.39
CA MET A 810 52.91 63.09 25.36
C MET A 810 51.75 64.08 25.10
N GLY A 811 52.01 65.39 25.13
CA GLY A 811 50.98 66.43 25.21
C GLY A 811 50.01 66.48 24.02
N SER A 812 50.46 66.21 22.80
CA SER A 812 49.60 66.25 21.60
C SER A 812 48.61 65.09 21.50
N HIS A 813 48.89 63.96 22.17
CA HIS A 813 48.10 62.73 22.04
C HIS A 813 47.23 62.44 23.26
N THR A 814 47.35 63.21 24.34
CA THR A 814 46.66 62.91 25.60
C THR A 814 45.13 63.09 25.52
N VAL A 815 44.65 64.16 24.87
CA VAL A 815 43.20 64.41 24.72
C VAL A 815 42.53 63.40 23.77
N PRO A 816 43.10 63.06 22.60
CA PRO A 816 42.57 61.97 21.77
C PRO A 816 42.52 60.60 22.47
N VAL A 817 43.49 60.28 23.34
CA VAL A 817 43.46 59.04 24.15
C VAL A 817 42.35 59.09 25.20
N LEU A 818 42.13 60.24 25.87
CA LEU A 818 40.99 60.42 26.77
C LEU A 818 39.65 60.23 26.05
N SER A 819 39.51 60.78 24.84
CA SER A 819 38.33 60.56 24.00
C SER A 819 38.14 59.08 23.68
N THR A 820 39.22 58.38 23.31
CA THR A 820 39.18 56.95 22.99
C THR A 820 38.78 56.10 24.19
N LEU A 821 39.35 56.36 25.37
CA LEU A 821 38.99 55.66 26.61
C LEU A 821 37.55 55.97 27.04
N THR A 822 37.09 57.21 26.93
CA THR A 822 35.70 57.58 27.23
C THR A 822 34.72 56.84 26.32
N PHE A 823 35.05 56.67 25.03
CA PHE A 823 34.22 55.94 24.07
C PHE A 823 34.17 54.43 24.34
N LEU A 824 35.31 53.82 24.70
CA LEU A 824 35.37 52.43 25.13
C LEU A 824 34.58 52.19 26.43
N SER A 825 34.77 53.06 27.42
CA SER A 825 34.04 53.04 28.69
C SER A 825 32.53 53.21 28.52
N TYR A 826 32.09 54.09 27.59
CA TYR A 826 30.67 54.26 27.28
C TYR A 826 30.01 52.94 26.91
N THR A 827 30.64 52.18 26.01
CA THR A 827 30.08 50.91 25.53
C THR A 827 29.94 49.90 26.68
N LYS A 828 30.98 49.81 27.52
CA LYS A 828 31.02 48.92 28.67
C LYS A 828 29.92 49.24 29.70
N LEU A 829 29.78 50.53 30.03
CA LEU A 829 28.76 51.01 30.96
C LEU A 829 27.35 50.81 30.42
N PHE A 830 27.12 51.13 29.14
CA PHE A 830 25.83 50.96 28.49
C PHE A 830 25.36 49.50 28.50
N ARG A 831 26.24 48.55 28.17
CA ARG A 831 25.95 47.11 28.25
C ARG A 831 25.60 46.67 29.68
N THR A 832 26.37 47.12 30.66
CA THR A 832 26.16 46.77 32.08
C THR A 832 24.81 47.27 32.60
N ILE A 833 24.45 48.53 32.27
CA ILE A 833 23.15 49.11 32.61
C ILE A 833 22.01 48.24 32.09
N VAL A 834 22.09 47.79 30.85
CA VAL A 834 20.99 47.03 30.28
C VAL A 834 20.85 45.66 30.91
N ILE A 835 21.94 44.95 31.20
CA ILE A 835 21.88 43.66 31.91
C ILE A 835 21.18 43.83 33.28
N VAL A 836 21.39 44.96 33.96
CA VAL A 836 20.71 45.28 35.23
C VAL A 836 19.24 45.62 35.03
N LEU A 837 18.89 46.40 34.02
CA LEU A 837 17.50 46.84 33.77
C LEU A 837 16.64 45.77 33.08
N HIS A 838 17.21 44.61 32.76
CA HIS A 838 16.51 43.59 32.01
C HIS A 838 15.53 42.79 32.89
N LYS A 839 14.23 43.03 32.67
CA LYS A 839 13.11 42.37 33.37
C LYS A 839 12.64 41.13 32.60
N ARG A 840 12.24 40.09 33.34
CA ARG A 840 11.54 38.91 32.80
C ARG A 840 10.23 38.66 33.53
N GLU A 841 9.16 38.36 32.80
CA GLU A 841 7.88 37.89 33.36
C GLU A 841 7.74 36.39 33.13
N VAL A 842 7.27 35.66 34.14
CA VAL A 842 7.11 34.20 34.14
C VAL A 842 5.68 33.86 34.52
N THR A 843 5.02 32.99 33.75
CA THR A 843 3.68 32.47 34.06
C THR A 843 3.74 31.21 34.91
N LEU A 844 2.82 31.11 35.86
CA LEU A 844 2.63 29.98 36.76
C LEU A 844 1.32 29.28 36.42
N HIS A 845 1.39 27.97 36.16
CA HIS A 845 0.24 27.11 35.92
C HIS A 845 -0.06 26.30 37.18
N CYS A 846 -1.13 26.64 37.89
CA CYS A 846 -1.52 25.98 39.14
C CYS A 846 -2.73 25.05 38.90
N ALA A 847 -2.81 23.95 39.66
CA ALA A 847 -3.86 22.92 39.52
C ALA A 847 -5.31 23.45 39.69
N ASN A 848 -5.51 24.58 40.37
CA ASN A 848 -6.83 25.20 40.60
C ASN A 848 -7.23 26.23 39.52
N GLU A 849 -6.89 25.99 38.25
CA GLU A 849 -7.21 26.84 37.08
C GLU A 849 -6.71 28.31 37.10
N SER A 850 -5.99 28.75 38.14
CA SER A 850 -5.51 30.14 38.23
C SER A 850 -4.11 30.29 37.64
N VAL A 851 -4.01 30.97 36.50
CA VAL A 851 -2.75 31.43 35.92
C VAL A 851 -2.28 32.69 36.67
N ARG A 852 -1.06 32.67 37.21
CA ARG A 852 -0.46 33.81 37.95
C ARG A 852 0.88 34.20 37.32
N SER A 853 1.19 35.49 37.20
CA SER A 853 2.50 35.95 36.70
C SER A 853 3.40 36.52 37.80
N VAL A 854 4.72 36.29 37.68
CA VAL A 854 5.76 36.80 38.59
C VAL A 854 6.86 37.49 37.79
N SER A 855 7.41 38.60 38.31
CA SER A 855 8.49 39.36 37.67
C SER A 855 9.85 39.11 38.32
N LEU A 856 10.80 38.60 37.53
CA LEU A 856 12.12 38.15 37.95
C LEU A 856 13.22 38.94 37.22
N TRP A 857 14.41 39.03 37.82
CA TRP A 857 15.58 39.63 37.17
C TRP A 857 16.15 38.66 36.12
N TYR A 858 16.38 39.14 34.89
CA TYR A 858 16.73 38.26 33.77
C TYR A 858 18.05 37.50 33.96
N GLU A 859 19.08 38.13 34.53
CA GLU A 859 20.40 37.51 34.71
C GLU A 859 20.44 36.49 35.87
N ASP A 860 19.55 36.64 36.86
CA ASP A 860 19.37 35.70 37.98
C ASP A 860 17.88 35.63 38.38
N PRO A 861 17.10 34.73 37.76
CA PRO A 861 15.68 34.54 38.03
C PRO A 861 15.32 34.14 39.46
N ASN A 862 16.29 33.79 40.31
CA ASN A 862 16.03 33.56 41.74
C ASN A 862 15.76 34.87 42.50
N VAL A 863 16.05 36.02 41.89
CA VAL A 863 15.87 37.34 42.49
C VAL A 863 14.70 38.06 41.84
N GLU A 864 13.71 38.46 42.65
CA GLU A 864 12.58 39.25 42.18
C GLU A 864 13.02 40.62 41.64
N TYR A 865 12.42 41.03 40.52
CA TYR A 865 12.81 42.25 39.83
C TYR A 865 12.51 43.51 40.67
N ALA A 866 13.50 44.41 40.72
CA ALA A 866 13.45 45.67 41.50
C ALA A 866 13.12 45.50 43.01
N LYS A 867 13.28 44.29 43.55
CA LYS A 867 13.09 43.97 44.97
C LYS A 867 14.36 43.39 45.59
N GLY A 868 14.41 43.33 46.92
CA GLY A 868 15.52 42.76 47.66
C GLY A 868 16.87 43.40 47.30
N LYS A 869 17.88 42.55 47.04
CA LYS A 869 19.23 43.01 46.66
C LYS A 869 19.27 43.75 45.32
N HIS A 870 18.35 43.47 44.39
CA HIS A 870 18.36 44.08 43.06
C HIS A 870 18.04 45.58 43.06
N THR A 871 17.23 46.06 44.01
CA THR A 871 16.78 47.46 44.08
C THR A 871 17.94 48.46 44.09
N GLY A 872 19.03 48.16 44.83
CA GLY A 872 20.21 49.04 44.89
C GLY A 872 20.97 49.12 43.57
N LEU A 873 21.14 47.98 42.89
CA LEU A 873 21.82 47.91 41.59
C LEU A 873 20.98 48.60 40.49
N PHE A 874 19.67 48.39 40.50
CA PHE A 874 18.71 49.05 39.61
C PHE A 874 18.77 50.57 39.72
N GLY A 875 18.76 51.12 40.94
CA GLY A 875 18.87 52.56 41.17
C GLY A 875 20.20 53.15 40.67
N PHE A 876 21.31 52.44 40.88
CA PHE A 876 22.63 52.89 40.42
C PHE A 876 22.75 52.90 38.89
N ALA A 877 22.21 51.87 38.21
CA ALA A 877 22.21 51.81 36.75
C ALA A 877 21.42 52.97 36.12
N LEU A 878 20.27 53.35 36.68
CA LEU A 878 19.51 54.52 36.25
C LEU A 878 20.28 55.82 36.44
N LEU A 879 21.00 55.96 37.56
CA LEU A 879 21.81 57.15 37.84
C LEU A 879 22.94 57.32 36.80
N VAL A 880 23.69 56.26 36.49
CA VAL A 880 24.75 56.31 35.46
C VAL A 880 24.17 56.58 34.06
N SER A 881 22.98 56.05 33.77
CA SER A 881 22.29 56.29 32.49
C SER A 881 21.97 57.76 32.28
N VAL A 882 21.38 58.41 33.29
CA VAL A 882 20.94 59.81 33.23
C VAL A 882 22.12 60.78 33.28
N LEU A 883 23.14 60.51 34.10
CA LEU A 883 24.26 61.44 34.28
C LEU A 883 25.36 61.32 33.22
N PHE A 884 25.55 60.15 32.61
CA PHE A 884 26.67 59.91 31.71
C PHE A 884 26.24 59.42 30.32
N VAL A 885 25.50 58.31 30.22
CA VAL A 885 25.21 57.67 28.92
C VAL A 885 24.37 58.57 28.01
N ILE A 886 23.22 59.05 28.49
CA ILE A 886 22.32 59.90 27.69
C ILE A 886 23.01 61.22 27.31
N PRO A 887 23.61 61.98 28.26
CA PRO A 887 24.29 63.23 27.92
C PRO A 887 25.46 63.05 26.94
N TYR A 888 26.28 62.00 27.08
CA TYR A 888 27.41 61.75 26.20
C TYR A 888 26.97 61.39 24.76
N THR A 889 25.91 60.59 24.63
CA THR A 889 25.34 60.22 23.31
C THR A 889 24.80 61.45 22.58
N LEU A 890 24.03 62.29 23.29
CA LEU A 890 23.48 63.54 22.75
C LEU A 890 24.59 64.54 22.42
N PHE A 891 25.63 64.62 23.25
CA PHE A 891 26.79 65.48 23.01
C PHE A 891 27.48 65.15 21.69
N LEU A 892 27.74 63.88 21.39
CA LEU A 892 28.40 63.49 20.14
C LEU A 892 27.50 63.58 18.90
N LEU A 893 26.20 63.28 19.03
CA LEU A 893 25.26 63.36 17.90
C LEU A 893 25.00 64.81 17.48
N CYS A 894 24.72 65.69 18.44
CA CYS A 894 24.25 67.04 18.18
C CYS A 894 25.35 68.09 18.17
N HIS A 895 26.63 67.73 18.35
CA HIS A 895 27.73 68.70 18.37
C HIS A 895 27.82 69.62 17.13
N PRO A 896 27.52 69.20 15.89
CA PRO A 896 27.60 70.11 14.74
C PRO A 896 26.52 71.19 14.80
N VAL A 897 25.34 70.85 15.33
CA VAL A 897 24.24 71.79 15.59
C VAL A 897 24.63 72.74 16.73
N PHE A 898 25.22 72.19 17.80
CA PHE A 898 25.69 73.00 18.93
C PHE A 898 26.82 73.96 18.54
N GLU A 899 27.80 73.54 17.73
CA GLU A 899 28.89 74.41 17.26
C GLU A 899 28.35 75.55 16.36
N LYS A 900 27.35 75.27 15.52
CA LYS A 900 26.73 76.25 14.62
C LYS A 900 25.85 77.27 15.34
N TYR A 901 25.08 76.88 16.36
CA TYR A 901 24.13 77.77 17.06
C TYR A 901 24.67 78.37 18.37
N PHE A 902 25.44 77.64 19.18
CA PHE A 902 25.92 78.13 20.49
C PHE A 902 27.17 78.99 20.42
N SER A 903 27.90 79.00 19.31
CA SER A 903 29.07 79.89 19.11
C SER A 903 28.70 81.38 19.07
N GLN A 904 27.41 81.72 18.95
CA GLN A 904 26.89 83.08 18.95
C GLN A 904 26.52 83.63 20.35
N PHE A 905 26.43 82.79 21.40
CA PHE A 905 25.99 83.19 22.75
C PHE A 905 27.15 83.31 23.77
N LYS A 906 27.31 84.49 24.40
CA LYS A 906 28.41 84.79 25.35
C LYS A 906 28.47 83.89 26.59
N LEU A 907 27.33 83.35 27.06
CA LEU A 907 27.25 82.53 28.28
C LEU A 907 27.93 81.14 28.12
N PHE A 908 28.06 80.65 26.88
CA PHE A 908 28.59 79.32 26.57
C PHE A 908 30.04 79.37 26.06
N ARG A 909 30.84 80.37 26.50
CA ARG A 909 32.26 80.49 26.12
C ARG A 909 33.10 79.27 26.51
N SER A 910 32.69 78.55 27.55
CA SER A 910 33.30 77.28 27.99
C SER A 910 33.17 76.15 26.96
N TRP A 911 32.31 76.29 25.93
CA TRP A 911 32.23 75.34 24.81
C TRP A 911 33.55 75.22 24.04
N SER A 912 34.38 76.26 24.07
CA SER A 912 35.74 76.24 23.51
C SER A 912 36.67 75.23 24.20
N HIS A 913 36.44 74.88 25.47
CA HIS A 913 37.22 73.87 26.18
C HIS A 913 36.90 72.44 25.72
N PHE A 914 35.72 72.21 25.15
CA PHE A 914 35.31 70.90 24.62
C PHE A 914 35.70 70.70 23.16
N LYS A 915 36.10 71.77 22.45
CA LYS A 915 36.51 71.70 21.04
C LYS A 915 37.62 70.66 20.79
N PRO A 916 38.70 70.54 21.60
CA PRO A 916 39.71 69.50 21.39
C PRO A 916 39.18 68.07 21.49
N ILE A 917 38.14 67.84 22.29
CA ILE A 917 37.49 66.53 22.43
C ILE A 917 36.63 66.26 21.19
N ILE A 918 35.86 67.26 20.74
CA ILE A 918 35.02 67.17 19.54
C ILE A 918 35.87 66.95 18.28
N ASP A 919 36.97 67.67 18.16
CA ASP A 919 37.93 67.51 17.06
C ASP A 919 38.57 66.11 17.06
N ALA A 920 38.73 65.49 18.23
CA ALA A 920 39.22 64.12 18.32
C ALA A 920 38.21 63.09 17.77
N TYR A 921 36.90 63.35 17.82
CA TYR A 921 35.90 62.45 17.23
C TYR A 921 35.59 62.77 15.76
N SER A 922 35.50 64.06 15.42
CA SER A 922 35.08 64.55 14.11
C SER A 922 36.23 64.76 13.12
N GLY A 923 37.47 64.87 13.59
CA GLY A 923 38.67 65.10 12.77
C GLY A 923 38.87 64.17 11.56
N PRO A 924 38.61 62.85 11.64
CA PRO A 924 38.78 61.96 10.49
C PRO A 924 37.62 62.04 9.48
N MET A 925 36.52 62.72 9.80
CA MET A 925 35.30 62.81 8.98
C MET A 925 35.35 63.99 8.01
N LYS A 926 34.63 63.88 6.89
CA LYS A 926 34.34 65.05 6.05
C LYS A 926 33.47 66.04 6.83
N ASP A 927 33.59 67.33 6.53
CA ASP A 927 32.97 68.38 7.34
C ASP A 927 31.43 68.32 7.35
N GLU A 928 30.83 67.78 6.28
CA GLU A 928 29.38 67.58 6.14
C GLU A 928 28.84 66.42 6.99
N TYR A 929 29.69 65.46 7.38
CA TYR A 929 29.28 64.22 8.06
C TYR A 929 29.87 64.06 9.47
N ARG A 930 30.22 65.17 10.13
CA ARG A 930 30.84 65.14 11.47
C ARG A 930 29.97 64.46 12.55
N PHE A 931 28.65 64.38 12.37
CA PHE A 931 27.72 63.70 13.29
C PHE A 931 27.84 62.15 13.28
N TRP A 932 28.55 61.56 12.33
CA TRP A 932 28.60 60.12 12.09
C TRP A 932 28.98 59.27 13.33
N PRO A 933 30.00 59.62 14.14
CA PRO A 933 30.30 58.88 15.37
C PRO A 933 29.14 58.86 16.37
N GLY A 934 28.38 59.96 16.47
CA GLY A 934 27.20 60.02 17.31
C GLY A 934 26.06 59.13 16.79
N LEU A 935 25.88 59.06 15.47
CA LEU A 935 24.91 58.15 14.84
C LEU A 935 25.25 56.68 15.12
N LEU A 936 26.53 56.30 15.04
CA LEU A 936 26.99 54.95 15.40
C LEU A 936 26.82 54.60 16.88
N LEU A 937 26.68 55.59 17.77
CA LEU A 937 26.33 55.36 19.18
C LEU A 937 24.82 55.21 19.36
N VAL A 938 24.02 56.09 18.75
CA VAL A 938 22.55 56.06 18.85
C VAL A 938 21.98 54.77 18.28
N THR A 939 22.51 54.30 17.15
CA THR A 939 22.10 53.03 16.51
C THR A 939 22.25 51.81 17.43
N ARG A 940 23.09 51.89 18.47
CA ARG A 940 23.24 50.81 19.46
C ARG A 940 22.04 50.70 20.38
N ILE A 941 21.29 51.77 20.63
CA ILE A 941 20.12 51.78 21.52
C ILE A 941 19.01 50.86 21.01
N PRO A 942 18.50 50.99 19.76
CA PRO A 942 17.47 50.10 19.25
C PRO A 942 17.97 48.66 19.07
N LEU A 943 19.22 48.47 18.62
CA LEU A 943 19.83 47.14 18.52
C LEU A 943 19.82 46.42 19.88
N LEU A 944 20.14 47.14 20.94
CA LEU A 944 20.30 46.57 22.26
C LEU A 944 18.96 46.40 23.00
N LEU A 945 17.99 47.31 22.83
CA LEU A 945 16.62 47.15 23.34
C LEU A 945 15.92 45.94 22.72
N ILE A 946 16.17 45.67 21.44
CA ILE A 946 15.49 44.59 20.72
C ILE A 946 16.15 43.23 20.99
N VAL A 947 17.46 43.16 21.19
CA VAL A 947 18.12 41.95 21.76
C VAL A 947 17.51 41.56 23.09
N THR A 948 17.16 42.53 23.93
CA THR A 948 16.52 42.24 25.23
C THR A 948 15.02 41.92 25.11
N LEU A 949 14.28 42.49 24.16
CA LEU A 949 12.82 42.37 24.11
C LEU A 949 12.30 41.30 23.14
N LEU A 950 13.05 40.99 22.07
CA LEU A 950 12.59 40.20 20.93
C LEU A 950 13.76 39.33 20.43
N GLN A 951 14.00 38.21 21.09
CA GLN A 951 15.20 37.41 20.86
C GLN A 951 15.19 36.67 19.51
N ASN A 952 14.02 36.23 19.01
CA ASN A 952 13.89 35.52 17.73
C ASN A 952 14.10 36.40 16.49
N GLU A 953 13.74 37.69 16.54
CA GLU A 953 13.88 38.63 15.41
C GLU A 953 15.18 39.46 15.48
N SER A 954 16.00 39.21 16.52
CA SER A 954 17.14 40.06 16.86
C SER A 954 18.24 40.07 15.77
N CYS A 955 18.45 38.95 15.06
CA CYS A 955 19.42 38.86 13.96
C CYS A 955 18.93 39.51 12.66
N VAL A 956 17.62 39.44 12.38
CA VAL A 956 17.00 40.09 11.20
C VAL A 956 17.12 41.61 11.34
N LEU A 957 16.85 42.14 12.53
CA LEU A 957 17.04 43.56 12.79
C LEU A 957 18.52 43.95 12.75
N LEU A 958 19.42 43.13 13.32
CA LEU A 958 20.86 43.40 13.22
C LEU A 958 21.27 43.57 11.76
N LEU A 959 20.84 42.65 10.90
CA LEU A 959 21.07 42.70 9.45
C LEU A 959 20.46 43.96 8.82
N ALA A 960 19.23 44.32 9.19
CA ALA A 960 18.56 45.51 8.67
C ALA A 960 19.29 46.80 9.06
N VAL A 961 19.68 46.95 10.32
CA VAL A 961 20.39 48.15 10.82
C VAL A 961 21.78 48.25 10.20
N THR A 962 22.54 47.15 10.12
CA THR A 962 23.87 47.18 9.49
C THR A 962 23.79 47.43 8.00
N ALA A 963 22.78 46.88 7.30
CA ALA A 963 22.52 47.16 5.89
C ALA A 963 22.13 48.62 5.65
N VAL A 964 21.33 49.23 6.53
CA VAL A 964 20.98 50.66 6.46
C VAL A 964 22.23 51.53 6.66
N ILE A 965 23.07 51.24 7.66
CA ILE A 965 24.31 51.99 7.89
C ILE A 965 25.27 51.85 6.69
N LEU A 966 25.38 50.64 6.13
CA LEU A 966 26.22 50.37 4.95
C LEU A 966 25.68 51.08 3.69
N SER A 967 24.36 51.10 3.51
CA SER A 967 23.70 51.81 2.41
C SER A 967 23.89 53.33 2.53
N LEU A 968 23.71 53.90 3.73
CA LEU A 968 23.97 55.31 4.01
C LEU A 968 25.44 55.67 3.73
N SER A 969 26.38 54.81 4.15
CA SER A 969 27.81 55.00 3.90
C SER A 969 28.15 55.03 2.41
N PHE A 970 27.47 54.18 1.61
CA PHE A 970 27.65 54.11 0.16
C PHE A 970 27.01 55.31 -0.55
N ILE A 971 25.79 55.69 -0.18
CA ILE A 971 25.07 56.87 -0.73
C ILE A 971 25.88 58.15 -0.51
N PHE A 972 26.54 58.30 0.64
CA PHE A 972 27.37 59.47 0.94
C PHE A 972 28.77 59.45 0.27
N GLY A 973 29.07 58.45 -0.57
CA GLY A 973 30.35 58.36 -1.28
C GLY A 973 31.55 58.27 -0.33
N GLY A 974 31.35 57.70 0.87
CA GLY A 974 32.30 57.62 1.96
C GLY A 974 32.29 58.83 2.90
N VAL A 975 32.14 58.57 4.19
CA VAL A 975 32.04 59.55 5.29
C VAL A 975 33.41 60.07 5.72
N TYR A 976 34.43 59.22 5.65
CA TYR A 976 35.80 59.56 6.07
C TYR A 976 36.54 60.34 4.98
N ARG A 977 37.44 61.22 5.41
CA ARG A 977 38.37 61.93 4.50
C ARG A 977 39.33 60.97 3.80
N LYS A 978 39.81 59.94 4.51
CA LYS A 978 40.69 58.90 3.97
C LYS A 978 39.88 57.75 3.40
N LYS A 979 40.15 57.39 2.14
CA LYS A 979 39.49 56.26 1.46
C LYS A 979 39.69 54.93 2.21
N LEU A 980 40.89 54.71 2.77
CA LEU A 980 41.19 53.50 3.55
C LEU A 980 40.25 53.32 4.75
N ASN A 981 39.91 54.39 5.47
CA ASN A 981 39.03 54.30 6.63
C ASN A 981 37.59 53.91 6.21
N ASN A 982 37.11 54.43 5.08
CA ASN A 982 35.83 54.02 4.51
C ASN A 982 35.82 52.52 4.13
N ILE A 983 36.92 52.01 3.55
CA ILE A 983 37.06 50.59 3.19
C ILE A 983 37.07 49.70 4.44
N ILE A 984 37.81 50.10 5.48
CA ILE A 984 37.89 49.36 6.75
C ILE A 984 36.52 49.30 7.43
N GLU A 985 35.80 50.42 7.51
CA GLU A 985 34.45 50.43 8.10
C GLU A 985 33.44 49.61 7.29
N PHE A 986 33.48 49.73 5.96
CA PHE A 986 32.67 48.90 5.08
C PHE A 986 32.93 47.40 5.31
N TRP A 987 34.20 47.00 5.45
CA TRP A 987 34.56 45.60 5.70
C TRP A 987 33.99 45.08 7.02
N PHE A 988 34.08 45.87 8.10
CA PHE A 988 33.52 45.49 9.39
C PHE A 988 31.98 45.39 9.36
N LEU A 989 31.30 46.34 8.71
CA LEU A 989 29.84 46.31 8.57
C LEU A 989 29.38 45.15 7.69
N LEU A 990 30.09 44.86 6.60
CA LEU A 990 29.81 43.72 5.73
C LEU A 990 29.99 42.40 6.50
N ASN A 991 31.03 42.29 7.32
CA ASN A 991 31.26 41.10 8.14
C ASN A 991 30.12 40.88 9.16
N LEU A 992 29.58 41.94 9.78
CA LEU A 992 28.39 41.84 10.64
C LEU A 992 27.16 41.36 9.86
N CYS A 993 26.92 41.91 8.66
CA CYS A 993 25.81 41.45 7.82
C CYS A 993 25.92 39.95 7.51
N ILE A 994 27.12 39.48 7.14
CA ILE A 994 27.36 38.06 6.85
C ILE A 994 27.09 37.20 8.09
N MET A 995 27.62 37.58 9.26
CA MET A 995 27.39 36.82 10.50
C MET A 995 25.90 36.76 10.87
N ALA A 996 25.18 37.88 10.75
CA ALA A 996 23.75 37.96 11.03
C ALA A 996 22.91 37.12 10.03
N SER A 997 23.24 37.17 8.73
CA SER A 997 22.58 36.35 7.72
C SER A 997 22.82 34.85 7.95
N LEU A 998 24.06 34.45 8.25
CA LEU A 998 24.38 33.05 8.54
C LEU A 998 23.62 32.57 9.78
N SER A 999 23.55 33.37 10.85
CA SER A 999 22.81 32.97 12.06
C SER A 999 21.30 32.79 11.80
N VAL A 1000 20.70 33.58 10.89
CA VAL A 1000 19.28 33.42 10.51
C VAL A 1000 19.06 32.17 9.66
N VAL A 1001 20.03 31.80 8.80
CA VAL A 1001 19.91 30.62 7.93
C VAL A 1001 20.12 29.31 8.69
N PHE A 1002 20.90 29.30 9.77
CA PHE A 1002 21.27 28.08 10.51
C PHE A 1002 20.39 27.77 11.74
N THR A 1003 19.26 28.46 11.94
CA THR A 1003 18.31 28.16 13.03
C THR A 1003 17.36 27.00 12.77
N ASP A 1004 17.27 26.49 11.53
CA ASP A 1004 16.50 25.29 11.20
C ASP A 1004 17.37 24.03 11.28
N ASP A 1005 16.91 23.04 12.04
CA ASP A 1005 17.51 21.71 12.18
C ASP A 1005 17.56 20.97 10.84
N SER A 1006 18.61 21.21 10.05
CA SER A 1006 19.10 20.24 9.07
C SER A 1006 20.59 20.41 8.76
N LYS A 1007 21.32 19.33 9.09
CA LYS A 1007 22.56 18.84 8.48
C LYS A 1007 23.75 19.81 8.36
N ILE A 1008 24.73 19.49 9.22
CA ILE A 1008 26.17 19.63 9.02
C ILE A 1008 26.57 19.05 7.65
N LEU A 1009 26.48 19.85 6.59
CA LEU A 1009 27.18 19.56 5.33
C LEU A 1009 27.95 20.78 4.78
N HIS A 1010 27.75 21.98 5.31
CA HIS A 1010 28.38 23.18 4.75
C HIS A 1010 29.63 23.69 5.48
N MET A 1011 30.02 23.05 6.59
CA MET A 1011 31.39 23.19 7.12
C MET A 1011 32.41 22.44 6.25
N LYS A 1012 31.96 21.44 5.47
CA LYS A 1012 32.69 20.92 4.30
C LYS A 1012 32.68 21.87 3.12
N CYS A 1013 31.81 22.88 3.03
CA CYS A 1013 31.81 23.84 1.92
C CYS A 1013 32.91 24.89 2.09
N TYR A 1014 33.26 25.25 3.33
CA TYR A 1014 34.42 26.10 3.60
C TYR A 1014 35.74 25.35 3.37
N ASP A 1015 35.80 24.08 3.81
CA ASP A 1015 36.94 23.18 3.55
C ASP A 1015 37.02 22.76 2.08
N ALA A 1016 35.87 22.63 1.39
CA ALA A 1016 35.76 22.30 -0.03
C ALA A 1016 35.89 23.52 -0.93
N LEU A 1017 35.59 24.76 -0.55
CA LEU A 1017 35.97 25.91 -1.38
C LEU A 1017 37.49 26.06 -1.40
N ILE A 1018 38.13 25.78 -0.26
CA ILE A 1018 39.59 25.72 -0.13
C ILE A 1018 40.16 24.51 -0.89
N LYS A 1019 39.52 23.33 -0.87
CA LYS A 1019 39.97 22.13 -1.61
C LYS A 1019 39.57 22.10 -3.10
N LYS A 1020 38.49 22.76 -3.51
CA LYS A 1020 37.94 22.78 -4.89
C LYS A 1020 38.55 23.90 -5.73
N LEU A 1021 39.29 24.81 -5.10
CA LEU A 1021 40.39 25.51 -5.79
C LEU A 1021 41.48 24.55 -6.32
N PHE A 1022 41.44 23.24 -5.98
CA PHE A 1022 42.55 22.31 -6.24
C PHE A 1022 42.29 20.94 -6.94
N LYS A 1023 41.10 20.45 -7.38
CA LYS A 1023 41.05 19.17 -8.19
C LYS A 1023 39.74 18.75 -8.93
N ASN A 1024 39.91 17.99 -10.04
CA ASN A 1024 38.95 17.47 -11.05
C ASN A 1024 38.55 15.97 -10.90
N GLN A 1025 37.35 15.64 -11.43
CA GLN A 1025 36.75 14.42 -12.07
C GLN A 1025 37.26 12.98 -11.76
N ASP A 1026 36.34 12.08 -11.33
CA ASP A 1026 35.77 10.94 -12.10
C ASP A 1026 34.78 10.10 -11.24
N GLU A 1027 33.88 9.37 -11.91
CA GLU A 1027 32.60 8.76 -11.49
C GLU A 1027 32.65 7.31 -10.94
N ASP A 1028 31.48 6.88 -10.44
CA ASP A 1028 30.88 5.52 -10.35
C ASP A 1028 30.74 4.78 -8.99
N ASP A 1029 29.45 4.51 -8.72
CA ASP A 1029 28.75 3.44 -7.99
C ASP A 1029 28.66 3.33 -6.45
N GLU A 1030 27.46 2.86 -6.08
CA GLU A 1030 26.74 2.93 -4.81
C GLU A 1030 26.75 1.59 -4.05
N LEU A 1031 26.98 1.66 -2.73
CA LEU A 1031 26.60 0.79 -1.60
C LEU A 1031 26.49 -0.76 -1.76
N LEU A 1032 27.27 -1.50 -0.94
CA LEU A 1032 26.76 -2.17 0.28
C LEU A 1032 27.83 -2.96 1.09
N LEU A 1033 27.60 -2.95 2.41
CA LEU A 1033 27.95 -3.91 3.48
C LEU A 1033 29.29 -3.81 4.22
N ASP A 1034 29.16 -3.31 5.46
CA ASP A 1034 29.65 -3.87 6.73
C ASP A 1034 30.99 -4.62 6.74
N ILE A 1035 31.91 -4.15 7.59
CA ILE A 1035 32.43 -4.92 8.72
C ILE A 1035 32.90 -3.94 9.82
N ASN A 1036 32.35 -4.18 11.00
CA ASN A 1036 32.74 -3.67 12.31
C ASN A 1036 34.22 -3.92 12.61
N GLU A 1037 35.05 -2.88 12.75
CA GLU A 1037 36.21 -2.91 13.63
C GLU A 1037 36.25 -1.62 14.47
N SER A 1038 35.81 -1.76 15.73
CA SER A 1038 35.88 -0.67 16.70
C SER A 1038 37.29 -0.64 17.30
N HIS A 1039 38.00 0.46 17.03
CA HIS A 1039 39.24 0.78 17.73
C HIS A 1039 38.96 1.05 19.21
N LEU A 1040 39.63 0.29 20.09
CA LEU A 1040 39.58 0.46 21.54
C LEU A 1040 40.24 1.76 21.99
N THR A 1041 39.66 2.42 22.99
CA THR A 1041 40.23 3.62 23.62
C THR A 1041 41.43 3.27 24.52
N VAL A 1042 42.35 4.23 24.72
CA VAL A 1042 43.59 4.05 25.50
C VAL A 1042 43.31 3.60 26.95
N ASP A 1043 42.17 3.98 27.53
CA ASP A 1043 41.74 3.54 28.87
C ASP A 1043 41.14 2.11 28.90
N GLN A 1044 40.66 1.59 27.77
CA GLN A 1044 40.21 0.20 27.63
C GLN A 1044 41.41 -0.75 27.43
N GLN A 1045 42.48 -0.31 26.76
CA GLN A 1045 43.74 -1.06 26.69
C GLN A 1045 44.44 -1.16 28.05
N ARG A 1046 44.25 -0.17 28.93
CA ARG A 1046 44.86 -0.15 30.28
C ARG A 1046 44.20 -1.10 31.29
N ARG A 1047 42.93 -1.49 31.08
CA ARG A 1047 42.21 -2.43 31.98
C ARG A 1047 42.36 -3.91 31.60
N ALA A 1048 42.88 -4.22 30.41
CA ALA A 1048 43.09 -5.60 29.95
C ALA A 1048 44.43 -6.24 30.41
N ILE A 1049 45.30 -5.50 31.13
CA ILE A 1049 46.68 -5.92 31.48
C ILE A 1049 46.85 -6.26 32.98
N VAL A 1050 45.78 -6.35 33.78
CA VAL A 1050 45.90 -6.70 35.21
C VAL A 1050 45.17 -8.02 35.52
N PRO A 1051 45.90 -9.15 35.70
CA PRO A 1051 45.28 -10.39 36.12
C PRO A 1051 44.97 -10.37 37.61
N SER A 1052 43.72 -10.68 37.97
CA SER A 1052 43.35 -11.10 39.32
C SER A 1052 43.77 -12.55 39.56
N SER A 1053 44.61 -12.80 40.56
CA SER A 1053 44.65 -14.12 41.19
C SER A 1053 45.05 -14.02 42.66
N THR A 1054 44.47 -14.96 43.38
CA THR A 1054 44.30 -15.12 44.81
C THR A 1054 45.53 -15.76 45.48
N GLU A 1055 45.55 -15.70 46.81
CA GLU A 1055 46.23 -16.59 47.76
C GLU A 1055 47.66 -16.29 48.30
N VAL A 1056 47.66 -15.88 49.58
CA VAL A 1056 48.30 -16.55 50.73
C VAL A 1056 49.82 -16.83 50.72
N ARG A 1057 50.50 -16.01 51.54
CA ARG A 1057 51.57 -16.27 52.55
C ARG A 1057 52.84 -17.11 52.24
N LEU A 1058 53.95 -16.46 52.62
CA LEU A 1058 55.06 -16.88 53.51
C LEU A 1058 56.37 -17.43 52.91
N SER A 1059 57.46 -16.83 53.44
CA SER A 1059 58.88 -17.24 53.45
C SER A 1059 59.64 -17.03 52.12
N ASN A 1060 60.89 -16.57 52.07
CA ASN A 1060 61.90 -16.28 53.08
C ASN A 1060 62.94 -15.30 52.48
N SER A 1061 63.68 -14.65 53.38
CA SER A 1061 64.85 -13.81 53.16
C SER A 1061 65.91 -14.34 52.15
N ARG A 1062 66.45 -13.46 51.29
CA ARG A 1062 67.86 -12.97 51.33
C ARG A 1062 68.24 -12.17 50.07
N GLU A 1063 68.87 -11.03 50.33
CA GLU A 1063 69.99 -10.36 49.63
C GLU A 1063 70.27 -10.60 48.13
N SER A 1064 70.24 -9.46 47.40
CA SER A 1064 71.35 -8.84 46.63
C SER A 1064 72.02 -9.54 45.43
N VAL A 1065 72.44 -8.68 44.48
CA VAL A 1065 73.40 -8.85 43.36
C VAL A 1065 72.73 -9.23 42.02
N VAL A 1066 72.48 -8.26 41.12
CA VAL A 1066 73.35 -7.74 40.03
C VAL A 1066 73.58 -8.75 38.90
N ASP A 1067 73.15 -8.39 37.68
CA ASP A 1067 73.88 -8.51 36.40
C ASP A 1067 72.99 -7.87 35.28
N LEU A 1068 73.23 -6.65 34.80
CA LEU A 1068 74.21 -6.18 33.79
C LEU A 1068 74.01 -6.75 32.37
N PHE A 1069 73.27 -6.01 31.52
CA PHE A 1069 73.85 -5.01 30.60
C PHE A 1069 72.83 -3.92 30.25
#